data_AF-A0A1J4KCG8-F1
#
_entry.id   AF-A0A1J4KCG8-F1
#
_cell.length_a   1.000
_cell.length_b   1.000
_cell.length_c   1.000
_cell.angle_alpha   90.00
_cell.angle_beta   90.00
_cell.angle_gamma   90.00
#
_symmetry.space_group_name_H-M   'P 1'
#
loop_
_entity.id
_entity.type
_entity.pdbx_description
1 polymer ?
#
loop_
_entity_poly.entity_id
_entity_poly.type
_entity_poly.pdbx_seq_one_letter_code
_entity_poly.pdbx_strand_id
1 'polypeptide(L)'
;MILLFFFFNSIFSIPNDPEIQNSYALHNNGIFGSPFGEDINIFPVWERNHSGNGTTIAIIGNGVYTSTPDLVNQQLSELHFNLDDDSQNVEPSFGDQHAERSTGMTGIVVAEANNGFCSAGVAYNSNYFFFKTTDDENKDSKILKALQKNNDNATIKYFSISPTCQAYDSSLISICPQPNHSPEIEETISEMSPIVVTSAGNDAVSGGDSNFFAISRSKDSVTISDTTAGGMRPFWSNRGSSIIANAPAGGSTGILSASKYDPSPPTPTREKCSDLVSGVISNGAGAAYATGVIALMKEINPELKARDIHAIFAITSTINDPFHQSWTLNGAGFNYSDIYGFGRINADLAVNLAQNWNDLPERQTQQINFETIELNESRSGFKSVASKFNRNNQKNIENKNENNNINFIEFIELEFQCEDIGMLTLFVTSPMGTKLKVVAPASLKLSGNNEAYYVVRGFFGEDPHGQWNITVTREGFGNKIKLENILIKISGTTEKIDLPKIERKIGSDPSKSLPNQIKLELSEKQLVCDKEFTVSLKANEQELYALFLKDEKHHSMFQIATGIELGQEISVKIPCLFNSKTEYKIYAENRRLNVSDETSVNVSNDNADNIILKPTPYDTIYINNGQITIDLKVALHNEYLLTDSIAQSAIVGLFDFTKKQDIFRRPILVSEFHSITIPIEQPIQQAVLYVVPLFYTNTSGCSTMIQPVFIIGQHDDEPEKFELPLNDEFCPIPEGINDGDFTHADPKLRWIWIGSICGFTVLFMMMVMVWHFTCRRRKTQTTAEKAALLITEGS
;
A
#
# COMPACT_ATOMS: atom_id res chain seq x y z
N MET A 1 -52.11 36.72 19.77
CA MET A 1 -50.98 37.17 18.92
C MET A 1 -49.62 37.07 19.63
N ILE A 2 -49.45 36.16 20.60
CA ILE A 2 -48.16 35.88 21.31
C ILE A 2 -47.89 34.35 21.39
N LEU A 3 -48.74 33.52 20.77
CA LEU A 3 -48.65 32.04 20.78
C LEU A 3 -48.27 31.45 19.41
N LEU A 4 -47.90 32.29 18.44
CA LEU A 4 -47.51 31.92 17.07
C LEU A 4 -46.03 32.23 16.77
N PHE A 5 -45.24 32.56 17.79
CA PHE A 5 -43.82 32.95 17.67
C PHE A 5 -42.84 31.90 18.22
N PHE A 6 -43.32 30.72 18.63
CA PHE A 6 -42.49 29.63 19.20
C PHE A 6 -42.44 28.36 18.33
N PHE A 7 -42.70 28.47 17.02
CA PHE A 7 -42.59 27.36 16.05
C PHE A 7 -41.66 27.71 14.87
N PHE A 8 -40.58 28.44 15.13
CA PHE A 8 -39.35 28.28 14.35
C PHE A 8 -38.33 27.63 15.28
N ASN A 9 -38.47 26.32 15.48
CA ASN A 9 -37.27 25.52 15.69
C ASN A 9 -36.45 25.74 14.42
N SER A 10 -35.31 26.41 14.52
CA SER A 10 -34.25 26.28 13.53
C SER A 10 -33.87 24.81 13.51
N ILE A 11 -34.55 24.03 12.67
CA ILE A 11 -34.12 22.68 12.32
C ILE A 11 -32.85 22.93 11.52
N PHE A 12 -31.69 22.79 12.17
CA PHE A 12 -30.41 22.79 11.49
C PHE A 12 -30.48 21.73 10.40
N SER A 13 -30.44 22.18 9.15
CA SER A 13 -30.71 21.32 8.00
C SER A 13 -29.42 21.09 7.23
N ILE A 14 -29.21 19.83 6.84
CA ILE A 14 -28.26 19.44 5.80
C ILE A 14 -28.40 20.40 4.61
N PRO A 15 -27.28 20.85 3.98
CA PRO A 15 -27.32 21.70 2.80
C PRO A 15 -28.30 21.19 1.73
N ASN A 16 -29.01 22.11 1.09
CA ASN A 16 -30.06 21.79 0.13
C ASN A 16 -29.61 21.87 -1.35
N ASP A 17 -28.31 21.95 -1.59
CA ASP A 17 -27.74 22.09 -2.93
C ASP A 17 -28.03 20.87 -3.82
N PRO A 18 -28.18 21.06 -5.14
CA PRO A 18 -28.74 20.04 -6.04
C PRO A 18 -28.01 18.69 -6.04
N GLU A 19 -26.68 18.70 -5.88
CA GLU A 19 -25.83 17.52 -6.01
C GLU A 19 -25.44 16.88 -4.67
N ILE A 20 -25.90 17.41 -3.53
CA ILE A 20 -25.60 16.85 -2.19
C ILE A 20 -25.95 15.36 -2.10
N GLN A 21 -27.07 14.95 -2.69
CA GLN A 21 -27.51 13.55 -2.67
C GLN A 21 -26.72 12.65 -3.63
N ASN A 22 -25.99 13.24 -4.58
CA ASN A 22 -25.12 12.52 -5.52
C ASN A 22 -23.66 12.44 -5.03
N SER A 23 -23.31 13.22 -3.99
CA SER A 23 -22.01 13.18 -3.32
C SER A 23 -21.88 11.98 -2.38
N TYR A 24 -21.58 10.79 -2.92
CA TYR A 24 -21.38 9.57 -2.13
C TYR A 24 -20.33 9.72 -1.02
N ALA A 25 -19.30 10.55 -1.21
CA ALA A 25 -18.29 10.77 -0.20
C ALA A 25 -18.83 11.51 1.03
N LEU A 26 -19.84 12.38 0.86
CA LEU A 26 -20.51 13.11 1.95
C LEU A 26 -21.61 12.25 2.58
N HIS A 27 -22.41 11.57 1.75
CA HIS A 27 -23.48 10.69 2.20
C HIS A 27 -23.72 9.57 1.20
N ASN A 28 -23.35 8.36 1.60
CA ASN A 28 -23.48 7.17 0.78
C ASN A 28 -24.76 6.40 1.13
N ASN A 29 -25.79 6.62 0.32
CA ASN A 29 -27.09 5.96 0.40
C ASN A 29 -27.25 4.81 -0.62
N GLY A 30 -26.14 4.22 -1.08
CA GLY A 30 -26.17 3.14 -2.07
C GLY A 30 -26.05 3.60 -3.53
N ILE A 31 -25.77 4.88 -3.76
CA ILE A 31 -25.52 5.41 -5.11
C ILE A 31 -24.35 4.67 -5.78
N PHE A 32 -24.46 4.43 -7.08
CA PHE A 32 -23.49 3.66 -7.86
C PHE A 32 -23.22 2.25 -7.31
N GLY A 33 -24.22 1.63 -6.65
CA GLY A 33 -24.10 0.30 -6.06
C GLY A 33 -23.05 0.22 -4.96
N SER A 34 -22.62 1.35 -4.42
CA SER A 34 -21.68 1.38 -3.31
C SER A 34 -22.35 0.91 -2.02
N PRO A 35 -21.60 0.33 -1.05
CA PRO A 35 -22.20 -0.06 0.21
C PRO A 35 -22.60 1.17 1.04
N PHE A 36 -23.77 1.09 1.69
CA PHE A 36 -24.26 2.15 2.57
C PHE A 36 -23.23 2.51 3.66
N GLY A 37 -23.05 3.81 3.89
CA GLY A 37 -22.14 4.33 4.91
C GLY A 37 -20.65 4.29 4.54
N GLU A 38 -20.30 3.94 3.29
CA GLU A 38 -18.95 4.14 2.72
C GLU A 38 -18.73 5.62 2.35
N ASP A 39 -18.88 6.50 3.35
CA ASP A 39 -18.73 7.96 3.30
C ASP A 39 -17.92 8.48 4.51
N ILE A 40 -17.66 9.79 4.56
CA ILE A 40 -16.95 10.41 5.70
C ILE A 40 -17.86 10.70 6.91
N ASN A 41 -19.14 10.34 6.87
CA ASN A 41 -20.13 10.54 7.94
C ASN A 41 -20.24 12.00 8.42
N ILE A 42 -20.47 12.93 7.49
CA ILE A 42 -20.45 14.39 7.75
C ILE A 42 -21.79 14.96 8.21
N PHE A 43 -22.92 14.39 7.81
CA PHE A 43 -24.24 14.95 8.10
C PHE A 43 -24.50 15.22 9.60
N PRO A 44 -24.16 14.32 10.55
CA PRO A 44 -24.33 14.59 11.96
C PRO A 44 -23.51 15.78 12.48
N VAL A 45 -22.43 16.16 11.81
CA VAL A 45 -21.61 17.33 12.16
C VAL A 45 -22.32 18.62 11.75
N TRP A 46 -22.88 18.66 10.54
CA TRP A 46 -23.66 19.78 10.04
C TRP A 46 -24.96 20.00 10.81
N GLU A 47 -25.64 18.92 11.20
CA GLU A 47 -26.83 18.98 12.08
C GLU A 47 -26.52 19.62 13.45
N ARG A 48 -25.25 19.56 13.88
CA ARG A 48 -24.74 20.22 15.10
C ARG A 48 -24.20 21.63 14.83
N ASN A 49 -24.42 22.18 13.63
CA ASN A 49 -24.04 23.52 13.22
C ASN A 49 -22.54 23.80 13.25
N HIS A 50 -21.73 22.80 12.88
CA HIS A 50 -20.30 22.98 12.60
C HIS A 50 -20.10 22.97 11.09
N SER A 51 -19.35 23.94 10.58
CA SER A 51 -19.25 24.22 9.13
C SER A 51 -17.90 24.80 8.70
N GLY A 52 -16.91 24.81 9.59
CA GLY A 52 -15.58 25.38 9.37
C GLY A 52 -15.51 26.88 9.64
N ASN A 53 -16.42 27.43 10.45
CA ASN A 53 -16.40 28.85 10.75
C ASN A 53 -15.14 29.25 11.54
N GLY A 54 -14.52 30.37 11.18
CA GLY A 54 -13.32 30.87 11.84
C GLY A 54 -12.02 30.18 11.43
N THR A 55 -12.05 29.23 10.49
CA THR A 55 -10.84 28.64 9.91
C THR A 55 -10.56 29.19 8.51
N THR A 56 -9.28 29.30 8.17
CA THR A 56 -8.81 29.76 6.86
C THR A 56 -7.92 28.71 6.21
N ILE A 57 -8.17 28.40 4.94
CA ILE A 57 -7.48 27.31 4.23
C ILE A 57 -6.65 27.91 3.08
N ALA A 58 -5.34 27.72 3.13
CA ALA A 58 -4.47 28.01 2.01
C ALA A 58 -4.44 26.79 1.08
N ILE A 59 -4.90 26.94 -0.16
CA ILE A 59 -4.98 25.84 -1.12
C ILE A 59 -3.87 26.02 -2.15
N ILE A 60 -3.04 25.00 -2.32
CA ILE A 60 -1.89 25.00 -3.24
C ILE A 60 -2.21 24.09 -4.43
N GLY A 61 -2.41 24.68 -5.61
CA GLY A 61 -2.87 23.95 -6.78
C GLY A 61 -2.54 24.62 -8.12
N ASN A 62 -3.12 24.11 -9.21
CA ASN A 62 -2.85 24.60 -10.58
C ASN A 62 -3.59 25.88 -10.98
N GLY A 63 -4.36 26.43 -10.04
CA GLY A 63 -5.20 27.60 -10.24
C GLY A 63 -6.64 27.31 -9.84
N VAL A 64 -7.43 28.36 -9.64
CA VAL A 64 -8.83 28.28 -9.25
C VAL A 64 -9.64 29.31 -10.02
N TYR A 65 -10.82 28.91 -10.50
CA TYR A 65 -11.78 29.84 -11.08
C TYR A 65 -12.47 30.63 -9.94
N THR A 66 -11.98 31.84 -9.67
CA THR A 66 -12.42 32.68 -8.52
C THR A 66 -13.83 33.24 -8.67
N SER A 67 -14.38 33.17 -9.88
CA SER A 67 -15.74 33.61 -10.21
C SER A 67 -16.77 32.48 -10.16
N THR A 68 -16.36 31.25 -9.84
CA THR A 68 -17.26 30.12 -9.64
C THR A 68 -18.27 30.44 -8.52
N PRO A 69 -19.59 30.24 -8.74
CA PRO A 69 -20.63 30.60 -7.76
C PRO A 69 -20.41 30.04 -6.35
N ASP A 70 -19.89 28.81 -6.24
CA ASP A 70 -19.60 28.14 -4.96
C ASP A 70 -18.39 28.71 -4.22
N LEU A 71 -17.52 29.46 -4.89
CA LEU A 71 -16.21 29.84 -4.35
C LEU A 71 -16.08 31.35 -4.16
N VAL A 72 -16.99 32.14 -4.73
CA VAL A 72 -16.80 33.58 -4.82
C VAL A 72 -16.84 34.28 -3.45
N ASN A 73 -17.64 33.79 -2.50
CA ASN A 73 -17.93 34.51 -1.25
C ASN A 73 -16.93 34.21 -0.12
N GLN A 74 -16.30 33.03 -0.11
CA GLN A 74 -15.39 32.59 0.95
C GLN A 74 -13.91 32.96 0.68
N GLN A 75 -13.61 33.57 -0.48
CA GLN A 75 -12.25 33.86 -0.88
C GLN A 75 -11.65 35.10 -0.18
N LEU A 76 -10.39 35.00 0.23
CA LEU A 76 -9.54 36.11 0.70
C LEU A 76 -8.61 36.52 -0.44
N SER A 77 -9.19 37.16 -1.46
CA SER A 77 -8.53 37.49 -2.73
C SER A 77 -7.21 38.26 -2.59
N GLU A 78 -7.05 39.07 -1.54
CA GLU A 78 -5.83 39.83 -1.25
C GLU A 78 -4.65 38.95 -0.86
N LEU A 79 -4.92 37.72 -0.39
CA LEU A 79 -3.91 36.72 0.00
C LEU A 79 -3.58 35.75 -1.13
N HIS A 80 -4.30 35.80 -2.26
CA HIS A 80 -3.99 35.02 -3.45
C HIS A 80 -2.56 35.30 -3.93
N PHE A 81 -1.88 34.25 -4.39
CA PHE A 81 -0.53 34.37 -4.90
C PHE A 81 -0.23 33.34 -5.98
N ASN A 82 0.37 33.78 -7.07
CA ASN A 82 0.89 32.92 -8.12
C ASN A 82 2.38 32.69 -7.87
N LEU A 83 2.75 31.44 -7.55
CA LEU A 83 4.14 31.05 -7.28
C LEU A 83 5.01 31.07 -8.54
N ASP A 84 4.41 31.06 -9.73
CA ASP A 84 5.13 30.99 -11.00
C ASP A 84 5.61 32.38 -11.48
N ASP A 85 4.88 33.45 -11.15
CA ASP A 85 5.18 34.82 -11.63
C ASP A 85 5.14 35.92 -10.55
N ASP A 86 4.95 35.53 -9.29
CA ASP A 86 4.86 36.42 -8.12
C ASP A 86 3.74 37.46 -8.17
N SER A 87 2.70 37.24 -8.99
CA SER A 87 1.49 38.04 -9.03
C SER A 87 0.40 37.55 -8.07
N GLN A 88 -0.73 38.26 -7.99
CA GLN A 88 -1.93 37.78 -7.29
C GLN A 88 -2.87 36.97 -8.20
N ASN A 89 -2.52 36.75 -9.48
CA ASN A 89 -3.40 36.11 -10.44
C ASN A 89 -3.37 34.58 -10.32
N VAL A 90 -4.36 34.03 -9.62
CA VAL A 90 -4.52 32.57 -9.45
C VAL A 90 -5.52 31.95 -10.43
N GLU A 91 -6.07 32.74 -11.34
CA GLU A 91 -6.93 32.22 -12.41
C GLU A 91 -6.13 31.32 -13.34
N PRO A 92 -6.68 30.17 -13.72
CA PRO A 92 -6.02 29.29 -14.66
C PRO A 92 -6.18 29.75 -16.11
N SER A 93 -5.37 29.19 -17.00
CA SER A 93 -5.53 29.38 -18.43
C SER A 93 -6.86 28.78 -18.91
N PHE A 94 -7.46 29.36 -19.96
CA PHE A 94 -8.72 28.86 -20.50
C PHE A 94 -8.54 27.43 -21.06
N GLY A 95 -9.36 26.48 -20.60
CA GLY A 95 -9.31 25.07 -21.04
C GLY A 95 -8.26 24.20 -20.33
N ASP A 96 -7.65 24.68 -19.25
CA ASP A 96 -6.73 23.90 -18.43
C ASP A 96 -7.47 22.89 -17.54
N GLN A 97 -7.43 21.61 -17.94
CA GLN A 97 -8.08 20.52 -17.20
C GLN A 97 -7.47 20.29 -15.81
N HIS A 98 -6.19 20.62 -15.59
CA HIS A 98 -5.56 20.50 -14.27
C HIS A 98 -6.09 21.57 -13.30
N ALA A 99 -6.50 22.72 -13.83
CA ALA A 99 -7.11 23.75 -13.03
C ALA A 99 -8.60 23.52 -12.74
N GLU A 100 -9.34 22.88 -13.64
CA GLU A 100 -10.67 22.36 -13.31
C GLU A 100 -10.59 21.39 -12.12
N ARG A 101 -9.52 20.57 -12.03
CA ARG A 101 -9.27 19.69 -10.88
C ARG A 101 -9.06 20.49 -9.60
N SER A 102 -8.17 21.47 -9.64
CA SER A 102 -7.88 22.30 -8.45
C SER A 102 -9.09 23.12 -7.98
N THR A 103 -9.92 23.59 -8.92
CA THR A 103 -11.20 24.24 -8.61
C THR A 103 -12.17 23.26 -7.95
N GLY A 104 -12.32 22.06 -8.50
CA GLY A 104 -13.18 21.03 -7.92
C GLY A 104 -12.71 20.56 -6.53
N MET A 105 -11.39 20.39 -6.34
CA MET A 105 -10.80 20.08 -5.04
C MET A 105 -11.04 21.19 -4.02
N THR A 106 -11.00 22.46 -4.46
CA THR A 106 -11.36 23.60 -3.62
C THR A 106 -12.83 23.53 -3.21
N GLY A 107 -13.72 23.22 -4.16
CA GLY A 107 -15.14 23.03 -3.90
C GLY A 107 -15.44 21.94 -2.87
N ILE A 108 -14.75 20.79 -2.92
CA ILE A 108 -14.89 19.72 -1.91
C ILE A 108 -14.65 20.25 -0.49
N VAL A 109 -13.73 21.20 -0.33
CA VAL A 109 -13.40 21.77 0.97
C VAL A 109 -14.38 22.87 1.37
N VAL A 110 -14.57 23.87 0.51
CA VAL A 110 -15.17 25.17 0.88
C VAL A 110 -16.32 25.65 -0.02
N ALA A 111 -16.87 24.81 -0.90
CA ALA A 111 -18.03 25.22 -1.70
C ALA A 111 -19.17 25.71 -0.81
N GLU A 112 -19.69 26.89 -1.13
CA GLU A 112 -20.79 27.51 -0.40
C GLU A 112 -22.01 26.60 -0.35
N ALA A 113 -22.61 26.47 0.83
CA ALA A 113 -23.83 25.69 1.03
C ALA A 113 -25.09 26.56 0.86
N ASN A 114 -26.15 25.93 0.35
CA ASN A 114 -27.49 26.50 0.17
C ASN A 114 -27.55 27.68 -0.82
N ASN A 115 -26.69 27.69 -1.83
CA ASN A 115 -26.70 28.68 -2.91
C ASN A 115 -27.44 28.16 -4.16
N GLY A 116 -27.85 26.89 -4.17
CA GLY A 116 -28.56 26.27 -5.28
C GLY A 116 -27.66 25.85 -6.45
N PHE A 117 -26.34 25.76 -6.24
CA PHE A 117 -25.35 25.36 -7.23
C PHE A 117 -24.58 24.13 -6.74
N CYS A 118 -24.34 23.18 -7.64
CA CYS A 118 -23.53 21.97 -7.40
C CYS A 118 -23.79 21.30 -6.03
N SER A 119 -22.75 21.16 -5.18
CA SER A 119 -22.79 20.52 -3.86
C SER A 119 -22.18 21.46 -2.82
N ALA A 120 -22.13 21.06 -1.54
CA ALA A 120 -21.49 21.85 -0.49
C ALA A 120 -20.10 21.31 -0.14
N GLY A 121 -19.21 22.21 0.22
CA GLY A 121 -17.92 21.87 0.80
C GLY A 121 -18.09 21.29 2.19
N VAL A 122 -17.18 20.40 2.60
CA VAL A 122 -17.18 19.82 3.96
C VAL A 122 -17.18 20.92 5.03
N ALA A 123 -16.38 21.97 4.80
CA ALA A 123 -16.22 23.15 5.64
C ALA A 123 -16.67 24.42 4.89
N TYR A 124 -17.93 24.42 4.45
CA TYR A 124 -18.53 25.45 3.58
C TYR A 124 -18.56 26.90 4.14
N ASN A 125 -18.23 27.10 5.43
CA ASN A 125 -18.09 28.42 6.05
C ASN A 125 -16.63 28.79 6.38
N SER A 126 -15.65 27.98 5.96
CA SER A 126 -14.24 28.36 6.03
C SER A 126 -13.89 29.38 4.96
N ASN A 127 -13.01 30.33 5.31
CA ASN A 127 -12.39 31.19 4.31
C ASN A 127 -11.29 30.43 3.57
N TYR A 128 -10.94 30.84 2.36
CA TYR A 128 -9.79 30.29 1.66
C TYR A 128 -8.99 31.35 0.90
N PHE A 129 -7.73 31.06 0.63
CA PHE A 129 -6.94 31.76 -0.38
C PHE A 129 -6.10 30.76 -1.14
N PHE A 130 -5.71 31.11 -2.37
CA PHE A 130 -5.09 30.17 -3.30
C PHE A 130 -3.64 30.52 -3.60
N PHE A 131 -2.79 29.49 -3.67
CA PHE A 131 -1.44 29.53 -4.21
C PHE A 131 -1.39 28.74 -5.51
N LYS A 132 -1.26 29.46 -6.63
CA LYS A 132 -1.18 28.85 -7.96
C LYS A 132 0.24 28.41 -8.26
N THR A 133 0.39 27.20 -8.80
CA THR A 133 1.63 26.70 -9.41
C THR A 133 1.33 25.71 -10.53
N THR A 134 1.95 25.90 -11.70
CA THR A 134 1.71 25.08 -12.90
C THR A 134 2.93 24.34 -13.42
N ASP A 135 4.10 24.57 -12.85
CA ASP A 135 5.37 24.12 -13.43
C ASP A 135 6.19 23.26 -12.47
N ASP A 136 6.63 22.09 -12.97
CA ASP A 136 7.45 21.08 -12.30
C ASP A 136 8.94 21.50 -12.18
N GLU A 137 9.40 22.47 -12.98
CA GLU A 137 10.72 23.08 -12.80
C GLU A 137 10.73 23.92 -11.50
N ASN A 138 11.76 23.73 -10.67
CA ASN A 138 11.88 24.36 -9.34
C ASN A 138 10.79 23.97 -8.32
N LYS A 139 10.20 22.77 -8.46
CA LYS A 139 9.14 22.24 -7.58
C LYS A 139 9.41 22.45 -6.08
N ASP A 140 10.60 22.12 -5.60
CA ASP A 140 10.94 22.23 -4.17
C ASP A 140 10.96 23.69 -3.69
N SER A 141 11.47 24.63 -4.50
CA SER A 141 11.50 26.05 -4.11
C SER A 141 10.10 26.65 -4.07
N LYS A 142 9.21 26.25 -4.99
CA LYS A 142 7.81 26.66 -5.01
C LYS A 142 7.05 26.06 -3.83
N ILE A 143 7.29 24.79 -3.49
CA ILE A 143 6.75 24.14 -2.29
C ILE A 143 7.16 24.92 -1.03
N LEU A 144 8.45 25.18 -0.86
CA LEU A 144 8.98 25.94 0.29
C LEU A 144 8.36 27.33 0.39
N LYS A 145 8.28 28.04 -0.73
CA LYS A 145 7.64 29.36 -0.81
C LYS A 145 6.17 29.31 -0.42
N ALA A 146 5.42 28.31 -0.90
CA ALA A 146 4.03 28.08 -0.49
C ALA A 146 3.89 27.76 1.00
N LEU A 147 4.80 26.97 1.58
CA LEU A 147 4.79 26.66 3.00
C LEU A 147 5.05 27.91 3.85
N GLN A 148 6.06 28.71 3.50
CA GLN A 148 6.47 29.88 4.29
C GLN A 148 5.53 31.10 4.15
N LYS A 149 4.98 31.33 2.96
CA LYS A 149 4.19 32.54 2.68
C LYS A 149 2.83 32.53 3.39
N ASN A 150 2.42 33.68 3.94
CA ASN A 150 1.13 33.87 4.61
C ASN A 150 0.82 32.78 5.66
N ASN A 151 1.86 32.33 6.37
CA ASN A 151 1.75 31.26 7.35
C ASN A 151 0.75 31.60 8.47
N ASP A 152 0.85 32.81 9.03
CA ASP A 152 0.00 33.28 10.13
C ASP A 152 -1.46 33.56 9.70
N ASN A 153 -1.73 33.57 8.39
CA ASN A 153 -3.08 33.77 7.86
C ASN A 153 -3.84 32.45 7.61
N ALA A 154 -3.16 31.30 7.69
CA ALA A 154 -3.75 29.99 7.40
C ALA A 154 -3.94 29.18 8.69
N THR A 155 -5.07 28.49 8.79
CA THR A 155 -5.28 27.39 9.75
C THR A 155 -4.74 26.07 9.19
N ILE A 156 -4.90 25.88 7.87
CA ILE A 156 -4.53 24.66 7.15
C ILE A 156 -3.86 25.06 5.84
N LYS A 157 -2.79 24.37 5.46
CA LYS A 157 -2.20 24.40 4.10
C LYS A 157 -2.47 23.08 3.41
N TYR A 158 -3.31 23.11 2.38
CA TYR A 158 -3.73 21.94 1.64
C TYR A 158 -3.11 21.91 0.24
N PHE A 159 -2.33 20.87 -0.05
CA PHE A 159 -1.79 20.62 -1.39
C PHE A 159 -2.80 19.83 -2.23
N SER A 160 -3.53 20.53 -3.12
CA SER A 160 -4.52 19.90 -4.02
C SER A 160 -3.86 19.20 -5.21
N ILE A 161 -2.62 19.55 -5.52
CA ILE A 161 -1.78 18.78 -6.46
C ILE A 161 -1.32 17.52 -5.74
N SER A 162 -1.74 16.37 -6.25
CA SER A 162 -1.23 15.10 -5.77
C SER A 162 0.22 14.94 -6.21
N PRO A 163 1.12 14.48 -5.32
CA PRO A 163 2.46 14.12 -5.74
C PRO A 163 2.38 12.97 -6.75
N THR A 164 3.23 13.04 -7.77
CA THR A 164 3.34 12.02 -8.81
C THR A 164 4.79 11.70 -9.10
N CYS A 165 5.03 10.48 -9.56
CA CYS A 165 6.30 10.07 -10.14
C CYS A 165 6.46 10.69 -11.53
N GLN A 166 7.69 10.64 -12.08
CA GLN A 166 7.94 11.16 -13.42
C GLN A 166 7.47 10.11 -14.44
N ALA A 167 6.63 10.50 -15.41
CA ALA A 167 6.22 9.61 -16.49
C ALA A 167 7.46 8.99 -17.16
N TYR A 168 7.46 7.66 -17.32
CA TYR A 168 8.58 6.95 -17.94
C TYR A 168 8.51 7.03 -19.47
N ASP A 169 7.31 6.83 -20.02
CA ASP A 169 6.96 6.92 -21.43
C ASP A 169 5.49 7.42 -21.56
N SER A 170 4.81 7.10 -22.66
CA SER A 170 3.39 7.44 -22.86
C SER A 170 2.39 6.48 -22.16
N SER A 171 2.88 5.51 -21.37
CA SER A 171 2.08 4.49 -20.70
C SER A 171 1.77 4.84 -19.23
N LEU A 172 0.95 4.01 -18.55
CA LEU A 172 0.60 4.15 -17.13
C LEU A 172 1.80 3.94 -16.17
N ILE A 173 3.01 3.76 -16.71
CA ILE A 173 4.23 3.47 -15.97
C ILE A 173 5.04 4.75 -15.72
N SER A 174 5.54 4.88 -14.49
CA SER A 174 6.33 6.02 -14.03
C SER A 174 7.62 5.58 -13.32
N ILE A 175 8.57 6.50 -13.23
CA ILE A 175 9.78 6.40 -12.41
C ILE A 175 9.63 7.35 -11.22
N CYS A 176 9.64 6.78 -10.02
CA CYS A 176 9.50 7.50 -8.78
C CYS A 176 10.84 8.06 -8.26
N PRO A 177 10.81 9.18 -7.53
CA PRO A 177 11.99 9.67 -6.83
C PRO A 177 12.40 8.71 -5.71
N GLN A 178 13.66 8.80 -5.30
CA GLN A 178 14.16 8.10 -4.13
C GLN A 178 13.65 8.77 -2.85
N PRO A 179 13.43 8.01 -1.76
CA PRO A 179 13.00 8.52 -0.47
C PRO A 179 14.17 9.20 0.28
N ASN A 180 14.86 10.13 -0.37
CA ASN A 180 15.93 10.90 0.24
C ASN A 180 15.33 11.99 1.13
N HIS A 181 16.01 12.37 2.22
CA HIS A 181 15.60 13.51 3.02
C HIS A 181 15.45 14.79 2.18
N SER A 182 14.48 15.62 2.57
CA SER A 182 14.39 17.01 2.15
C SER A 182 14.29 17.89 3.40
N PRO A 183 15.40 18.10 4.13
CA PRO A 183 15.38 18.72 5.46
C PRO A 183 14.71 20.08 5.45
N GLU A 184 14.93 20.90 4.42
CA GLU A 184 14.34 22.23 4.32
C GLU A 184 12.80 22.19 4.33
N ILE A 185 12.19 21.25 3.58
CA ILE A 185 10.73 21.07 3.54
C ILE A 185 10.24 20.45 4.86
N GLU A 186 10.91 19.38 5.32
CA GLU A 186 10.51 18.61 6.50
C GLU A 186 10.58 19.47 7.79
N GLU A 187 11.63 20.27 7.94
CA GLU A 187 11.81 21.22 9.06
C GLU A 187 10.82 22.37 8.96
N THR A 188 10.61 22.97 7.78
CA THR A 188 9.61 24.03 7.59
C THR A 188 8.21 23.57 8.01
N ILE A 189 7.80 22.35 7.64
CA ILE A 189 6.51 21.77 8.06
C ILE A 189 6.46 21.54 9.58
N SER A 190 7.58 21.13 10.19
CA SER A 190 7.65 20.86 11.62
C SER A 190 7.58 22.11 12.49
N GLU A 191 7.96 23.27 11.96
CA GLU A 191 8.04 24.55 12.68
C GLU A 191 6.81 25.45 12.49
N MET A 192 5.96 25.16 11.50
CA MET A 192 4.83 26.01 11.17
C MET A 192 3.56 25.68 11.99
N SER A 193 2.76 26.71 12.28
CA SER A 193 1.47 26.57 12.99
C SER A 193 0.34 25.90 12.18
N PRO A 194 0.15 26.18 10.87
CA PRO A 194 -0.93 25.58 10.11
C PRO A 194 -0.76 24.07 9.92
N ILE A 195 -1.87 23.34 9.86
CA ILE A 195 -1.85 21.90 9.55
C ILE A 195 -1.55 21.70 8.07
N VAL A 196 -0.56 20.88 7.74
CA VAL A 196 -0.24 20.56 6.34
C VAL A 196 -0.93 19.28 5.92
N VAL A 197 -1.74 19.33 4.87
CA VAL A 197 -2.49 18.18 4.35
C VAL A 197 -2.08 17.90 2.91
N THR A 198 -1.83 16.63 2.60
CA THR A 198 -1.47 16.18 1.25
C THR A 198 -2.01 14.77 0.97
N SER A 199 -2.00 14.38 -0.29
CA SER A 199 -2.38 13.03 -0.71
C SER A 199 -1.18 12.08 -0.73
N ALA A 200 -1.45 10.78 -0.72
CA ALA A 200 -0.43 9.73 -0.78
C ALA A 200 0.31 9.66 -2.13
N GLY A 201 -0.33 10.12 -3.22
CA GLY A 201 0.19 10.10 -4.59
C GLY A 201 -0.52 9.12 -5.52
N ASN A 202 -0.14 9.09 -6.80
CA ASN A 202 -0.95 8.51 -7.91
C ASN A 202 -0.25 7.42 -8.75
N ASP A 203 0.79 6.78 -8.23
CA ASP A 203 1.71 5.94 -8.99
C ASP A 203 1.75 4.49 -8.49
N ALA A 204 0.65 4.01 -7.89
CA ALA A 204 0.59 2.68 -7.29
C ALA A 204 1.02 1.57 -8.24
N VAL A 205 0.62 1.67 -9.52
CA VAL A 205 0.98 0.75 -10.61
C VAL A 205 2.50 0.60 -10.78
N SER A 206 3.27 1.64 -10.45
CA SER A 206 4.73 1.67 -10.52
C SER A 206 5.40 1.33 -9.18
N GLY A 207 4.63 0.90 -8.18
CA GLY A 207 5.10 0.67 -6.81
C GLY A 207 5.25 1.95 -5.99
N GLY A 208 4.54 3.02 -6.36
CA GLY A 208 4.60 4.30 -5.65
C GLY A 208 4.31 4.18 -4.16
N ASP A 209 5.12 4.86 -3.35
CA ASP A 209 5.03 4.94 -1.89
C ASP A 209 4.91 6.40 -1.47
N SER A 210 4.03 6.71 -0.51
CA SER A 210 3.87 8.04 0.04
C SER A 210 5.16 8.57 0.69
N ASN A 211 6.06 7.69 1.12
CA ASN A 211 7.38 8.09 1.61
C ASN A 211 8.30 8.63 0.52
N PHE A 212 8.00 8.48 -0.77
CA PHE A 212 8.86 9.03 -1.84
C PHE A 212 8.79 10.56 -1.94
N PHE A 213 7.82 11.20 -1.29
CA PHE A 213 7.59 12.63 -1.39
C PHE A 213 7.74 13.31 -0.04
N ALA A 214 8.53 14.39 0.02
CA ALA A 214 8.90 15.07 1.26
C ALA A 214 7.70 15.53 2.10
N ILE A 215 6.69 16.13 1.46
CA ILE A 215 5.48 16.57 2.16
C ILE A 215 4.72 15.36 2.72
N SER A 216 4.53 14.31 1.91
CA SER A 216 3.76 13.12 2.29
C SER A 216 4.47 12.24 3.32
N ARG A 217 5.80 12.32 3.40
CA ARG A 217 6.62 11.66 4.43
C ARG A 217 6.76 12.47 5.71
N SER A 218 6.59 13.79 5.67
CA SER A 218 6.81 14.63 6.85
C SER A 218 6.05 14.09 8.07
N LYS A 219 6.75 13.98 9.19
CA LYS A 219 6.18 13.45 10.45
C LYS A 219 4.99 14.27 10.96
N ASP A 220 4.96 15.56 10.62
CA ASP A 220 3.99 16.55 11.05
C ASP A 220 2.98 16.94 9.94
N SER A 221 2.99 16.25 8.78
CA SER A 221 1.93 16.36 7.77
C SER A 221 0.87 15.28 7.92
N VAL A 222 -0.35 15.61 7.49
CA VAL A 222 -1.48 14.68 7.40
C VAL A 222 -1.58 14.14 5.97
N THR A 223 -1.04 12.95 5.77
CA THR A 223 -1.06 12.25 4.47
C THR A 223 -2.27 11.33 4.34
N ILE A 224 -3.07 11.55 3.30
CA ILE A 224 -4.34 10.87 3.07
C ILE A 224 -4.32 10.07 1.77
N SER A 225 -4.71 8.80 1.82
CA SER A 225 -4.94 7.99 0.62
C SER A 225 -6.39 8.06 0.14
N ASP A 226 -6.61 7.64 -1.10
CA ASP A 226 -7.91 7.65 -1.75
C ASP A 226 -8.57 6.27 -1.66
N THR A 227 -9.91 6.26 -1.62
CA THR A 227 -10.72 5.05 -1.83
C THR A 227 -11.76 5.24 -2.94
N THR A 228 -12.17 4.15 -3.58
CA THR A 228 -13.33 4.15 -4.49
C THR A 228 -14.62 4.39 -3.70
N ALA A 229 -15.75 4.63 -4.40
CA ALA A 229 -17.05 4.70 -3.74
C ALA A 229 -17.39 3.39 -2.97
N GLY A 230 -16.78 2.26 -3.34
CA GLY A 230 -16.94 0.98 -2.65
C GLY A 230 -16.02 0.77 -1.45
N GLY A 231 -15.14 1.72 -1.13
CA GLY A 231 -14.16 1.60 -0.04
C GLY A 231 -12.87 0.85 -0.39
N MET A 232 -12.68 0.47 -1.66
CA MET A 232 -11.47 -0.22 -2.17
C MET A 232 -10.37 0.79 -2.52
N ARG A 233 -9.13 0.31 -2.68
CA ARG A 233 -8.04 1.13 -3.21
C ARG A 233 -8.25 1.40 -4.71
N PRO A 234 -8.29 2.65 -5.18
CA PRO A 234 -8.32 2.94 -6.61
C PRO A 234 -6.93 2.72 -7.21
N PHE A 235 -6.87 2.43 -8.52
CA PHE A 235 -5.65 1.93 -9.16
C PHE A 235 -4.43 2.86 -9.07
N TRP A 236 -4.65 4.16 -8.86
CA TRP A 236 -3.59 5.17 -8.74
C TRP A 236 -3.05 5.32 -7.32
N SER A 237 -3.86 5.14 -6.27
CA SER A 237 -3.52 5.65 -4.94
C SER A 237 -2.32 4.92 -4.35
N ASN A 238 -1.23 5.65 -4.09
CA ASN A 238 0.00 5.07 -3.54
C ASN A 238 -0.22 4.38 -2.18
N ARG A 239 0.58 3.36 -1.92
CA ARG A 239 0.72 2.80 -0.56
C ARG A 239 1.69 3.68 0.23
N GLY A 240 1.94 3.36 1.48
CA GLY A 240 3.04 3.90 2.26
C GLY A 240 2.75 3.96 3.74
N SER A 241 3.81 3.78 4.51
CA SER A 241 3.75 3.72 5.98
C SER A 241 3.59 5.10 6.66
N SER A 242 3.60 6.19 5.87
CA SER A 242 3.37 7.55 6.34
C SER A 242 1.89 7.97 6.29
N ILE A 243 1.03 7.17 5.63
CA ILE A 243 -0.42 7.44 5.51
C ILE A 243 -1.07 7.39 6.90
N ILE A 244 -1.89 8.41 7.20
CA ILE A 244 -2.65 8.52 8.46
C ILE A 244 -4.03 7.88 8.33
N ALA A 245 -4.76 8.21 7.27
CA ALA A 245 -6.13 7.79 7.04
C ALA A 245 -6.44 7.82 5.54
N ASN A 246 -7.66 7.42 5.17
CA ASN A 246 -8.15 7.55 3.80
C ASN A 246 -9.52 8.24 3.74
N ALA A 247 -9.91 8.67 2.55
CA ALA A 247 -11.27 9.13 2.28
C ALA A 247 -11.70 8.80 0.83
N PRO A 248 -13.02 8.74 0.55
CA PRO A 248 -13.51 8.42 -0.78
C PRO A 248 -13.15 9.51 -1.80
N ALA A 249 -12.62 9.09 -2.94
CA ALA A 249 -12.25 9.93 -4.07
C ALA A 249 -12.92 9.48 -5.37
N GLY A 250 -13.31 8.20 -5.51
CA GLY A 250 -13.94 7.66 -6.71
C GLY A 250 -13.04 6.73 -7.51
N GLY A 251 -13.34 6.57 -8.80
CA GLY A 251 -12.61 5.65 -9.67
C GLY A 251 -12.85 4.16 -9.38
N SER A 252 -11.98 3.33 -9.93
CA SER A 252 -12.01 1.88 -9.80
C SER A 252 -10.67 1.30 -9.34
N THR A 253 -10.74 0.07 -8.81
CA THR A 253 -9.56 -0.74 -8.46
C THR A 253 -8.82 -1.29 -9.70
N GLY A 254 -9.43 -1.21 -10.88
CA GLY A 254 -8.98 -1.87 -12.08
C GLY A 254 -8.08 -1.00 -12.95
N ILE A 255 -6.92 -1.52 -13.36
CA ILE A 255 -5.99 -0.81 -14.25
C ILE A 255 -6.52 -0.74 -15.69
N LEU A 256 -7.32 -1.73 -16.11
CA LEU A 256 -7.75 -1.87 -17.51
C LEU A 256 -8.84 -0.87 -17.91
N SER A 257 -9.57 -0.26 -16.96
CA SER A 257 -10.76 0.57 -17.23
C SER A 257 -10.64 2.03 -16.84
N ALA A 258 -9.40 2.49 -16.61
CA ALA A 258 -9.03 3.63 -15.78
C ALA A 258 -9.70 5.01 -16.01
N SER A 259 -10.61 5.26 -16.96
CA SER A 259 -10.91 6.68 -17.25
C SER A 259 -12.22 7.10 -17.92
N LYS A 260 -13.25 6.28 -18.15
CA LYS A 260 -14.45 6.81 -18.86
C LYS A 260 -15.80 6.67 -18.17
N TYR A 261 -15.95 5.81 -17.16
CA TYR A 261 -17.28 5.51 -16.60
C TYR A 261 -17.31 5.31 -15.08
N ASP A 262 -16.21 5.56 -14.40
CA ASP A 262 -16.14 5.36 -12.96
C ASP A 262 -16.76 6.56 -12.22
N PRO A 263 -17.56 6.33 -11.17
CA PRO A 263 -18.15 7.40 -10.39
C PRO A 263 -17.11 8.36 -9.82
N SER A 264 -17.35 9.65 -10.02
CA SER A 264 -16.58 10.76 -9.47
C SER A 264 -17.50 11.66 -8.63
N PRO A 265 -16.97 12.33 -7.58
CA PRO A 265 -17.78 13.24 -6.80
C PRO A 265 -18.19 14.45 -7.66
N PRO A 266 -19.42 14.97 -7.49
CA PRO A 266 -19.81 16.22 -8.14
C PRO A 266 -18.98 17.36 -7.54
N THR A 267 -18.35 18.15 -8.40
CA THR A 267 -17.49 19.26 -7.99
C THR A 267 -17.73 20.49 -8.85
N PRO A 268 -17.59 21.71 -8.31
CA PRO A 268 -17.77 22.90 -9.10
C PRO A 268 -16.63 23.06 -10.11
N THR A 269 -17.00 23.46 -11.32
CA THR A 269 -16.07 23.93 -12.38
C THR A 269 -16.26 25.44 -12.54
N ARG A 270 -15.69 26.03 -13.59
CA ARG A 270 -15.81 27.47 -13.87
C ARG A 270 -17.26 27.99 -13.86
N GLU A 271 -18.17 27.31 -14.54
CA GLU A 271 -19.54 27.83 -14.76
C GLU A 271 -20.65 26.81 -14.47
N LYS A 272 -20.29 25.56 -14.15
CA LYS A 272 -21.24 24.46 -13.90
C LYS A 272 -20.69 23.46 -12.89
N CYS A 273 -21.52 22.55 -12.41
CA CYS A 273 -21.06 21.36 -11.71
C CYS A 273 -20.50 20.33 -12.70
N SER A 274 -19.49 19.56 -12.28
CA SER A 274 -18.91 18.48 -13.06
C SER A 274 -19.91 17.34 -13.25
N ASP A 275 -19.79 16.62 -14.37
CA ASP A 275 -20.52 15.38 -14.56
C ASP A 275 -20.00 14.29 -13.59
N LEU A 276 -20.87 13.41 -13.13
CA LEU A 276 -20.57 12.33 -12.18
C LEU A 276 -19.76 11.18 -12.82
N VAL A 277 -19.72 11.11 -14.15
CA VAL A 277 -19.18 9.97 -14.92
C VAL A 277 -18.03 10.37 -15.86
N SER A 278 -18.11 11.55 -16.46
CA SER A 278 -17.06 12.13 -17.32
C SER A 278 -16.33 13.32 -16.68
N GLY A 279 -16.53 13.51 -15.37
CA GLY A 279 -16.03 14.63 -14.60
C GLY A 279 -14.53 14.64 -14.39
N VAL A 280 -14.07 15.66 -13.68
CA VAL A 280 -12.65 15.88 -13.43
C VAL A 280 -12.05 14.73 -12.61
N ILE A 281 -10.91 14.22 -13.06
CA ILE A 281 -10.14 13.16 -12.38
C ILE A 281 -9.95 13.54 -10.90
N SER A 282 -10.53 12.73 -10.01
CA SER A 282 -10.63 12.99 -8.58
C SER A 282 -9.44 12.49 -7.77
N ASN A 283 -8.33 12.13 -8.41
CA ASN A 283 -7.11 11.73 -7.72
C ASN A 283 -6.73 12.77 -6.66
N GLY A 284 -6.45 12.33 -5.43
CA GLY A 284 -6.15 13.17 -4.28
C GLY A 284 -7.37 13.82 -3.60
N ALA A 285 -8.60 13.58 -4.07
CA ALA A 285 -9.81 14.15 -3.45
C ALA A 285 -10.01 13.71 -2.00
N GLY A 286 -9.50 12.55 -1.59
CA GLY A 286 -9.54 12.12 -0.19
C GLY A 286 -8.88 13.15 0.74
N ALA A 287 -7.77 13.76 0.30
CA ALA A 287 -7.09 14.81 1.06
C ALA A 287 -7.93 16.11 1.17
N ALA A 288 -8.76 16.43 0.18
CA ALA A 288 -9.71 17.54 0.26
C ALA A 288 -10.79 17.29 1.32
N TYR A 289 -11.41 16.11 1.31
CA TYR A 289 -12.40 15.74 2.35
C TYR A 289 -11.78 15.78 3.75
N ALA A 290 -10.57 15.24 3.91
CA ALA A 290 -9.83 15.29 5.17
C ALA A 290 -9.53 16.73 5.62
N THR A 291 -9.13 17.60 4.68
CA THR A 291 -8.88 19.04 4.94
C THR A 291 -10.12 19.71 5.54
N GLY A 292 -11.30 19.45 4.98
CA GLY A 292 -12.55 19.97 5.53
C GLY A 292 -12.89 19.40 6.90
N VAL A 293 -12.68 18.10 7.14
CA VAL A 293 -12.87 17.51 8.47
C VAL A 293 -11.92 18.12 9.50
N ILE A 294 -10.66 18.36 9.12
CA ILE A 294 -9.69 19.04 9.99
C ILE A 294 -10.13 20.49 10.28
N ALA A 295 -10.67 21.20 9.29
CA ALA A 295 -11.22 22.54 9.50
C ALA A 295 -12.36 22.53 10.54
N LEU A 296 -13.26 21.55 10.47
CA LEU A 296 -14.32 21.35 11.47
C LEU A 296 -13.78 21.01 12.86
N MET A 297 -12.72 20.21 12.94
CA MET A 297 -12.03 19.95 14.21
C MET A 297 -11.39 21.23 14.78
N LYS A 298 -10.78 22.06 13.92
CA LYS A 298 -10.14 23.33 14.30
C LYS A 298 -11.13 24.44 14.63
N GLU A 299 -12.32 24.45 14.04
CA GLU A 299 -13.43 25.32 14.46
C GLU A 299 -13.77 25.07 15.93
N ILE A 300 -13.80 23.81 16.33
CA ILE A 300 -14.13 23.37 17.68
C ILE A 300 -12.98 23.57 18.65
N ASN A 301 -11.78 23.18 18.25
CA ASN A 301 -10.58 23.25 19.07
C ASN A 301 -9.43 23.86 18.25
N PRO A 302 -9.30 25.21 18.28
CA PRO A 302 -8.28 25.93 17.54
C PRO A 302 -6.85 25.62 17.94
N GLU A 303 -6.62 24.98 19.09
CA GLU A 303 -5.27 24.66 19.60
C GLU A 303 -4.73 23.32 19.07
N LEU A 304 -5.56 22.48 18.44
CA LEU A 304 -5.13 21.19 17.93
C LEU A 304 -3.93 21.31 16.99
N LYS A 305 -2.90 20.50 17.24
CA LYS A 305 -1.71 20.39 16.40
C LYS A 305 -1.83 19.17 15.48
N ALA A 306 -0.92 19.05 14.52
CA ALA A 306 -0.92 17.93 13.57
C ALA A 306 -0.85 16.56 14.28
N ARG A 307 -0.03 16.45 15.35
CA ARG A 307 0.06 15.23 16.17
C ARG A 307 -1.27 14.83 16.82
N ASP A 308 -2.07 15.80 17.23
CA ASP A 308 -3.36 15.56 17.87
C ASP A 308 -4.36 15.04 16.85
N ILE A 309 -4.36 15.64 15.65
CA ILE A 309 -5.15 15.17 14.50
C ILE A 309 -4.76 13.73 14.12
N HIS A 310 -3.46 13.41 14.10
CA HIS A 310 -2.99 12.04 13.84
C HIS A 310 -3.58 11.04 14.85
N ALA A 311 -3.51 11.37 16.14
CA ALA A 311 -4.04 10.52 17.19
C ALA A 311 -5.58 10.42 17.14
N ILE A 312 -6.29 11.51 16.87
CA ILE A 312 -7.74 11.51 16.71
C ILE A 312 -8.15 10.60 15.56
N PHE A 313 -7.54 10.73 14.37
CA PHE A 313 -7.82 9.83 13.25
C PHE A 313 -7.43 8.38 13.55
N ALA A 314 -6.33 8.14 14.28
CA ALA A 314 -6.00 6.80 14.74
C ALA A 314 -7.09 6.20 15.64
N ILE A 315 -7.80 7.00 16.43
CA ILE A 315 -8.87 6.52 17.31
C ILE A 315 -10.19 6.36 16.56
N THR A 316 -10.53 7.30 15.68
CA THR A 316 -11.91 7.47 15.18
C THR A 316 -12.17 6.88 13.80
N SER A 317 -11.13 6.54 13.03
CA SER A 317 -11.29 6.05 11.66
C SER A 317 -11.99 4.68 11.61
N THR A 318 -12.76 4.49 10.53
CA THR A 318 -13.52 3.28 10.21
C THR A 318 -12.64 2.31 9.42
N ILE A 319 -12.64 1.02 9.78
CA ILE A 319 -11.90 -0.01 9.03
C ILE A 319 -12.68 -0.32 7.73
N ASN A 320 -12.35 0.37 6.64
CA ASN A 320 -12.88 0.09 5.30
C ASN A 320 -12.17 -1.13 4.68
N ASP A 321 -12.83 -1.80 3.73
CA ASP A 321 -12.34 -3.05 3.13
C ASP A 321 -11.72 -4.01 4.18
N PRO A 322 -12.53 -4.46 5.17
CA PRO A 322 -12.02 -5.05 6.40
C PRO A 322 -11.33 -6.40 6.21
N PHE A 323 -11.47 -7.02 5.04
CA PHE A 323 -10.83 -8.29 4.70
C PHE A 323 -9.54 -8.11 3.87
N HIS A 324 -9.16 -6.87 3.55
CA HIS A 324 -7.92 -6.61 2.83
C HIS A 324 -6.70 -7.05 3.65
N GLN A 325 -5.77 -7.76 2.99
CA GLN A 325 -4.59 -8.36 3.63
C GLN A 325 -3.57 -7.36 4.21
N SER A 326 -3.72 -6.07 3.91
CA SER A 326 -2.82 -5.02 4.44
C SER A 326 -3.13 -4.66 5.90
N TRP A 327 -4.32 -5.00 6.40
CA TRP A 327 -4.70 -4.71 7.78
C TRP A 327 -3.86 -5.51 8.78
N THR A 328 -3.20 -4.78 9.68
CA THR A 328 -2.45 -5.33 10.81
C THR A 328 -2.98 -4.74 12.10
N LEU A 329 -3.43 -5.59 13.04
CA LEU A 329 -3.70 -5.19 14.41
C LEU A 329 -2.37 -5.11 15.16
N ASN A 330 -2.02 -3.91 15.61
CA ASN A 330 -0.77 -3.67 16.31
C ASN A 330 -0.85 -4.07 17.79
N GLY A 331 0.29 -4.08 18.49
CA GLY A 331 0.40 -4.52 19.88
C GLY A 331 -0.37 -3.65 20.88
N ALA A 332 -0.71 -2.42 20.49
CA ALA A 332 -1.51 -1.49 21.28
C ALA A 332 -3.02 -1.57 20.97
N GLY A 333 -3.43 -2.41 20.03
CA GLY A 333 -4.83 -2.61 19.66
C GLY A 333 -5.36 -1.67 18.56
N PHE A 334 -4.49 -0.96 17.85
CA PHE A 334 -4.85 -0.15 16.69
C PHE A 334 -4.67 -0.96 15.40
N ASN A 335 -5.69 -1.03 14.54
CA ASN A 335 -5.52 -1.53 13.18
C ASN A 335 -4.88 -0.46 12.32
N TYR A 336 -3.89 -0.86 11.54
CA TYR A 336 -3.17 -0.04 10.58
C TYR A 336 -3.00 -0.80 9.26
N SER A 337 -3.05 -0.06 8.15
CA SER A 337 -2.82 -0.55 6.80
C SER A 337 -1.90 0.44 6.08
N ASP A 338 -0.90 -0.07 5.36
CA ASP A 338 -0.05 0.75 4.49
C ASP A 338 -0.78 1.24 3.22
N ILE A 339 -2.07 0.94 3.07
CA ILE A 339 -2.93 1.44 1.99
C ILE A 339 -3.97 2.41 2.55
N TYR A 340 -4.53 2.11 3.72
CA TYR A 340 -5.70 2.79 4.29
C TYR A 340 -5.38 3.66 5.52
N GLY A 341 -4.12 3.66 5.97
CA GLY A 341 -3.73 4.24 7.25
C GLY A 341 -4.45 3.54 8.40
N PHE A 342 -4.96 4.32 9.36
CA PHE A 342 -5.82 3.81 10.44
C PHE A 342 -7.27 3.54 9.99
N GLY A 343 -7.64 3.90 8.74
CA GLY A 343 -8.97 3.68 8.16
C GLY A 343 -9.59 4.94 7.55
N ARG A 344 -10.81 4.77 7.02
CA ARG A 344 -11.60 5.86 6.44
C ARG A 344 -11.98 6.87 7.52
N ILE A 345 -11.76 8.15 7.24
CA ILE A 345 -12.12 9.23 8.16
C ILE A 345 -13.61 9.16 8.53
N ASN A 346 -13.90 9.36 9.82
CA ASN A 346 -15.27 9.51 10.34
C ASN A 346 -15.41 10.91 10.97
N ALA A 347 -16.00 11.85 10.25
CA ALA A 347 -16.10 13.25 10.64
C ALA A 347 -16.86 13.43 11.96
N ASP A 348 -17.99 12.74 12.14
CA ASP A 348 -18.76 12.78 13.39
C ASP A 348 -17.91 12.39 14.60
N LEU A 349 -17.25 11.23 14.55
CA LEU A 349 -16.41 10.76 15.66
C LEU A 349 -15.20 11.67 15.88
N ALA A 350 -14.53 12.11 14.82
CA ALA A 350 -13.34 12.96 14.89
C ALA A 350 -13.66 14.34 15.50
N VAL A 351 -14.72 15.00 15.03
CA VAL A 351 -15.15 16.31 15.54
C VAL A 351 -15.68 16.20 16.98
N ASN A 352 -16.39 15.12 17.32
CA ASN A 352 -16.80 14.85 18.70
C ASN A 352 -15.61 14.69 19.64
N LEU A 353 -14.59 13.95 19.21
CA LEU A 353 -13.39 13.72 20.02
C LEU A 353 -12.57 15.00 20.18
N ALA A 354 -12.49 15.84 19.14
CA ALA A 354 -11.80 17.13 19.16
C ALA A 354 -12.31 18.09 20.25
N GLN A 355 -13.62 18.07 20.56
CA GLN A 355 -14.25 18.95 21.56
C GLN A 355 -13.63 18.84 22.96
N ASN A 356 -13.19 17.64 23.34
CA ASN A 356 -12.64 17.38 24.67
C ASN A 356 -11.22 16.80 24.58
N TRP A 357 -10.52 17.06 23.47
CA TRP A 357 -9.15 16.60 23.28
C TRP A 357 -8.19 17.41 24.14
N ASN A 358 -7.29 16.70 24.81
CA ASN A 358 -6.16 17.31 25.49
C ASN A 358 -4.91 17.04 24.66
N ASP A 359 -4.13 18.08 24.43
CA ASP A 359 -2.85 17.98 23.72
C ASP A 359 -2.01 16.82 24.22
N LEU A 360 -1.41 16.09 23.27
CA LEU A 360 -0.43 15.07 23.61
C LEU A 360 0.77 15.72 24.36
N PRO A 361 1.35 15.00 25.34
CA PRO A 361 2.60 15.43 25.98
C PRO A 361 3.72 15.73 24.98
N GLU A 362 4.77 16.37 25.48
CA GLU A 362 5.95 16.70 24.68
C GLU A 362 6.53 15.44 24.01
N ARG A 363 6.75 15.54 22.69
CA ARG A 363 7.32 14.45 21.90
C ARG A 363 8.81 14.41 22.13
N GLN A 364 9.32 13.24 22.45
CA GLN A 364 10.73 12.94 22.50
C GLN A 364 11.09 11.93 21.42
N THR A 365 12.34 11.95 21.00
CA THR A 365 12.86 11.07 19.97
C THR A 365 14.08 10.34 20.47
N GLN A 366 14.13 9.05 20.18
CA GLN A 366 15.19 8.14 20.62
C GLN A 366 15.70 7.32 19.46
N GLN A 367 17.01 7.08 19.43
CA GLN A 367 17.65 6.45 18.31
C GLN A 367 18.14 5.05 18.66
N ILE A 368 17.89 4.10 17.76
CA ILE A 368 18.40 2.74 17.80
C ILE A 368 19.22 2.49 16.55
N ASN A 369 20.50 2.19 16.73
CA ASN A 369 21.41 1.85 15.65
C ASN A 369 21.49 0.33 15.47
N PHE A 370 21.47 -0.11 14.23
CA PHE A 370 21.66 -1.52 13.85
C PHE A 370 23.03 -1.71 13.21
N GLU A 371 23.55 -2.94 13.32
CA GLU A 371 24.71 -3.34 12.53
C GLU A 371 24.37 -3.33 11.03
N THR A 372 25.39 -3.10 10.22
CA THR A 372 25.32 -3.30 8.77
C THR A 372 24.71 -4.66 8.43
N ILE A 373 23.82 -4.65 7.45
CA ILE A 373 23.21 -5.86 6.90
C ILE A 373 23.82 -6.13 5.54
N GLU A 374 24.64 -7.17 5.48
CA GLU A 374 25.01 -7.80 4.20
C GLU A 374 23.99 -8.89 3.90
N LEU A 375 23.41 -8.83 2.71
CA LEU A 375 22.47 -9.84 2.28
C LEU A 375 23.26 -11.01 1.66
N ASN A 376 22.89 -12.25 1.99
CA ASN A 376 23.49 -13.46 1.43
C ASN A 376 22.71 -13.92 0.20
N GLU A 377 23.42 -14.46 -0.80
CA GLU A 377 22.81 -14.95 -2.06
C GLU A 377 21.72 -15.99 -1.76
N SER A 378 20.56 -15.79 -2.35
CA SER A 378 19.41 -16.70 -2.32
C SER A 378 18.67 -16.65 -3.65
N ARG A 379 17.71 -17.54 -3.85
CA ARG A 379 16.97 -17.63 -5.12
C ARG A 379 15.83 -16.61 -5.25
N SER A 380 15.34 -16.04 -4.15
CA SER A 380 14.45 -14.87 -4.15
C SER A 380 15.21 -13.54 -4.18
N GLY A 381 16.50 -13.58 -4.52
CA GLY A 381 17.45 -12.48 -4.42
C GLY A 381 18.31 -12.62 -3.18
N PHE A 382 18.48 -11.61 -2.34
CA PHE A 382 19.34 -11.75 -1.14
C PHE A 382 18.56 -11.54 0.14
N LYS A 383 18.73 -12.41 1.15
CA LYS A 383 17.99 -12.30 2.42
C LYS A 383 18.92 -12.20 3.62
N SER A 384 18.53 -11.36 4.57
CA SER A 384 19.13 -11.34 5.90
C SER A 384 18.09 -10.97 6.95
N VAL A 385 18.16 -11.67 8.09
CA VAL A 385 17.44 -11.27 9.30
C VAL A 385 18.47 -10.67 10.23
N ALA A 386 18.43 -9.35 10.39
CA ALA A 386 19.27 -8.68 11.35
C ALA A 386 18.54 -8.59 12.69
N SER A 387 19.06 -9.33 13.67
CA SER A 387 18.60 -9.29 15.07
C SER A 387 19.67 -8.75 16.02
N LYS A 388 20.75 -8.18 15.51
CA LYS A 388 21.90 -7.81 16.34
C LYS A 388 21.92 -6.31 16.61
N PHE A 389 21.29 -5.97 17.72
CA PHE A 389 21.52 -4.72 18.45
C PHE A 389 23.00 -4.67 18.87
N ASN A 390 23.73 -3.63 18.45
CA ASN A 390 25.16 -3.50 18.72
C ASN A 390 25.38 -3.27 20.22
N ARG A 391 25.77 -4.34 20.94
CA ARG A 391 25.88 -4.40 22.41
C ARG A 391 27.32 -4.23 22.90
N ASN A 392 28.20 -3.63 22.09
CA ASN A 392 29.62 -3.46 22.40
C ASN A 392 29.86 -2.35 23.43
N ASN A 393 29.39 -2.60 24.66
CA ASN A 393 29.94 -2.15 25.94
C ASN A 393 29.27 -2.93 27.11
N GLN A 394 29.09 -4.24 26.96
CA GLN A 394 28.51 -5.06 28.02
C GLN A 394 29.58 -5.59 28.99
N LYS A 395 29.79 -4.86 30.08
CA LYS A 395 30.07 -5.49 31.38
C LYS A 395 28.72 -5.87 31.99
N ASN A 396 28.60 -7.09 32.50
CA ASN A 396 27.38 -7.60 33.13
C ASN A 396 26.83 -6.64 34.19
N ILE A 397 25.75 -5.96 33.82
CA ILE A 397 24.74 -5.34 34.68
C ILE A 397 23.42 -5.70 34.02
N GLU A 398 22.50 -6.33 34.75
CA GLU A 398 21.11 -6.44 34.32
C GLU A 398 20.57 -5.02 34.13
N ASN A 399 20.14 -4.64 32.93
CA ASN A 399 19.31 -3.45 32.80
C ASN A 399 18.39 -3.47 31.58
N LYS A 400 17.20 -2.89 31.80
CA LYS A 400 16.21 -2.45 30.80
C LYS A 400 16.92 -1.61 29.71
N ASN A 401 16.28 -1.31 28.58
CA ASN A 401 16.77 -0.22 27.71
C ASN A 401 16.84 1.08 28.53
N GLU A 402 17.97 1.36 29.19
CA GLU A 402 18.06 2.33 30.29
C GLU A 402 17.84 3.78 29.87
N ASN A 403 17.99 4.10 28.59
CA ASN A 403 17.74 5.44 28.11
C ASN A 403 16.43 5.59 27.34
N ASN A 404 15.71 4.52 26.95
CA ASN A 404 14.40 4.70 26.32
C ASN A 404 13.37 5.09 27.35
N ASN A 405 13.03 6.38 27.37
CA ASN A 405 12.02 6.92 28.25
C ASN A 405 10.67 7.04 27.54
N ILE A 406 10.59 6.75 26.24
CA ILE A 406 9.33 6.73 25.49
C ILE A 406 8.52 5.51 25.93
N ASN A 407 7.29 5.75 26.36
CA ASN A 407 6.35 4.74 26.82
C ASN A 407 5.11 4.61 25.90
N PHE A 408 5.03 5.47 24.90
CA PHE A 408 3.95 5.50 23.92
C PHE A 408 4.53 5.98 22.59
N ILE A 409 4.51 5.13 21.56
CA ILE A 409 5.00 5.49 20.21
C ILE A 409 3.94 6.32 19.47
N GLU A 410 4.33 7.46 18.88
CA GLU A 410 3.51 8.16 17.89
C GLU A 410 3.82 7.64 16.48
N PHE A 411 5.09 7.51 16.13
CA PHE A 411 5.61 6.97 14.87
C PHE A 411 7.08 6.58 15.04
N ILE A 412 7.63 5.87 14.05
CA ILE A 412 9.08 5.69 13.92
C ILE A 412 9.57 6.26 12.59
N GLU A 413 10.82 6.68 12.56
CA GLU A 413 11.59 7.05 11.38
C GLU A 413 12.61 5.93 11.12
N LEU A 414 12.66 5.41 9.89
CA LEU A 414 13.65 4.43 9.46
C LEU A 414 14.61 5.08 8.46
N GLU A 415 15.89 5.09 8.79
CA GLU A 415 16.98 5.63 7.99
C GLU A 415 18.00 4.53 7.68
N PHE A 416 18.47 4.47 6.45
CA PHE A 416 19.57 3.58 6.05
C PHE A 416 20.21 4.05 4.74
N GLN A 417 21.37 3.50 4.42
CA GLN A 417 22.03 3.68 3.14
C GLN A 417 21.98 2.38 2.33
N CYS A 418 21.56 2.47 1.07
CA CYS A 418 21.52 1.38 0.11
C CYS A 418 21.53 1.93 -1.33
N GLU A 419 22.38 1.35 -2.18
CA GLU A 419 22.58 1.79 -3.57
C GLU A 419 21.35 1.60 -4.47
N ASP A 420 20.62 0.49 -4.32
CA ASP A 420 19.41 0.21 -5.11
C ASP A 420 18.29 -0.35 -4.23
N ILE A 421 17.48 0.56 -3.69
CA ILE A 421 16.31 0.18 -2.87
C ILE A 421 15.11 -0.25 -3.71
N GLY A 422 15.12 -0.01 -5.03
CA GLY A 422 13.95 -0.24 -5.89
C GLY A 422 13.49 -1.69 -5.93
N MET A 423 14.38 -2.64 -5.60
CA MET A 423 14.04 -4.05 -5.47
C MET A 423 14.01 -4.55 -4.02
N LEU A 424 14.04 -3.68 -3.00
CA LEU A 424 14.05 -4.13 -1.62
C LEU A 424 12.63 -4.35 -1.08
N THR A 425 12.48 -5.43 -0.33
CA THR A 425 11.40 -5.63 0.64
C THR A 425 11.99 -5.57 2.05
N LEU A 426 11.51 -4.66 2.88
CA LEU A 426 11.97 -4.50 4.27
C LEU A 426 10.80 -4.50 5.23
N PHE A 427 10.87 -5.37 6.24
CA PHE A 427 9.95 -5.41 7.36
C PHE A 427 10.61 -4.92 8.64
N VAL A 428 9.87 -4.14 9.43
CA VAL A 428 10.22 -3.79 10.80
C VAL A 428 9.28 -4.54 11.74
N THR A 429 9.83 -5.17 12.78
CA THR A 429 9.06 -5.82 13.85
C THR A 429 9.33 -5.15 15.19
N SER A 430 8.26 -4.73 15.88
CA SER A 430 8.36 -4.09 17.20
C SER A 430 8.50 -5.13 18.33
N PRO A 431 8.91 -4.69 19.54
CA PRO A 431 8.98 -5.56 20.73
C PRO A 431 7.63 -6.19 21.11
N MET A 432 6.52 -5.54 20.76
CA MET A 432 5.18 -6.08 21.00
C MET A 432 4.73 -7.11 19.95
N GLY A 433 5.59 -7.40 18.95
CA GLY A 433 5.35 -8.44 17.94
C GLY A 433 4.68 -7.95 16.66
N THR A 434 4.36 -6.66 16.54
CA THR A 434 3.80 -6.08 15.32
C THR A 434 4.84 -6.09 14.22
N LYS A 435 4.53 -6.66 13.06
CA LYS A 435 5.41 -6.71 11.88
C LYS A 435 4.78 -5.92 10.74
N LEU A 436 5.46 -4.88 10.27
CA LEU A 436 4.99 -4.01 9.18
C LEU A 436 5.95 -4.04 8.00
N LYS A 437 5.40 -4.09 6.78
CA LYS A 437 6.15 -3.90 5.54
C LYS A 437 6.39 -2.41 5.32
N VAL A 438 7.65 -1.97 5.44
CA VAL A 438 8.02 -0.55 5.31
C VAL A 438 8.46 -0.23 3.90
N VAL A 439 9.35 -1.05 3.34
CA VAL A 439 9.86 -0.92 1.96
C VAL A 439 9.30 -2.05 1.12
N ALA A 440 8.89 -1.75 -0.10
CA ALA A 440 8.47 -2.71 -1.11
C ALA A 440 9.08 -2.34 -2.46
N PRO A 441 9.18 -3.29 -3.40
CA PRO A 441 9.69 -3.02 -4.74
C PRO A 441 8.93 -1.88 -5.44
N ALA A 442 9.68 -1.04 -6.14
CA ALA A 442 9.18 0.11 -6.86
C ALA A 442 10.08 0.47 -8.04
N SER A 443 9.47 1.08 -9.06
CA SER A 443 10.18 1.69 -10.18
C SER A 443 10.81 3.00 -9.73
N LEU A 444 12.06 2.94 -9.25
CA LEU A 444 12.79 4.10 -8.73
C LEU A 444 13.88 4.60 -9.67
N LYS A 445 14.07 5.92 -9.69
CA LYS A 445 15.22 6.57 -10.32
C LYS A 445 16.48 6.18 -9.55
N LEU A 446 17.48 5.63 -10.22
CA LEU A 446 18.79 5.45 -9.58
C LEU A 446 19.39 6.84 -9.31
N SER A 447 19.81 7.10 -8.06
CA SER A 447 20.51 8.32 -7.68
C SER A 447 21.88 8.01 -7.11
N GLY A 448 22.80 8.98 -7.18
CA GLY A 448 24.09 8.88 -6.49
C GLY A 448 24.01 9.10 -4.98
N ASN A 449 22.86 9.57 -4.46
CA ASN A 449 22.57 9.54 -3.03
C ASN A 449 21.92 8.19 -2.69
N ASN A 450 22.54 7.45 -1.78
CA ASN A 450 22.12 6.11 -1.37
C ASN A 450 21.27 6.15 -0.09
N GLU A 451 20.94 7.33 0.42
CA GLU A 451 20.15 7.47 1.66
C GLU A 451 18.67 7.18 1.42
N ALA A 452 18.05 6.48 2.37
CA ALA A 452 16.63 6.19 2.35
C ALA A 452 16.02 6.55 3.71
N TYR A 453 14.89 7.26 3.67
CA TYR A 453 14.18 7.77 4.83
C TYR A 453 12.69 7.49 4.73
N TYR A 454 12.14 6.83 5.75
CA TYR A 454 10.73 6.44 5.84
C TYR A 454 10.13 6.82 7.18
N VAL A 455 8.90 7.34 7.19
CA VAL A 455 8.08 7.50 8.40
C VAL A 455 7.05 6.39 8.46
N VAL A 456 6.97 5.72 9.61
CA VAL A 456 6.13 4.53 9.82
C VAL A 456 5.21 4.75 11.02
N ARG A 457 3.90 4.75 10.77
CA ARG A 457 2.89 5.10 11.78
C ARG A 457 2.19 3.91 12.42
N GLY A 458 2.30 2.72 11.86
CA GLY A 458 1.55 1.55 12.33
C GLY A 458 1.93 1.01 13.72
N PHE A 459 3.00 1.50 14.33
CA PHE A 459 3.37 1.18 15.72
C PHE A 459 2.74 2.13 16.76
N PHE A 460 1.81 2.99 16.34
CA PHE A 460 1.15 3.96 17.21
C PHE A 460 0.56 3.32 18.48
N GLY A 461 0.89 3.92 19.62
CA GLY A 461 0.46 3.51 20.95
C GLY A 461 1.24 2.35 21.58
N GLU A 462 2.17 1.73 20.86
CA GLU A 462 2.96 0.62 21.40
C GLU A 462 4.00 1.07 22.42
N ASP A 463 4.39 0.10 23.25
CA ASP A 463 5.54 0.19 24.14
C ASP A 463 6.82 -0.20 23.36
N PRO A 464 7.79 0.72 23.19
CA PRO A 464 9.01 0.46 22.43
C PRO A 464 10.06 -0.36 23.20
N HIS A 465 9.80 -0.78 24.44
CA HIS A 465 10.77 -1.51 25.26
C HIS A 465 10.91 -2.97 24.84
N GLY A 466 12.09 -3.31 24.34
CA GLY A 466 12.48 -4.68 24.03
C GLY A 466 13.21 -4.75 22.69
N GLN A 467 13.09 -5.89 22.04
CA GLN A 467 13.85 -6.17 20.82
C GLN A 467 13.09 -5.72 19.57
N TRP A 468 13.70 -4.84 18.79
CA TRP A 468 13.28 -4.51 17.43
C TRP A 468 14.03 -5.40 16.44
N ASN A 469 13.35 -5.86 15.38
CA ASN A 469 13.96 -6.67 14.33
C ASN A 469 13.72 -6.05 12.95
N ILE A 470 14.75 -6.06 12.10
CA ILE A 470 14.66 -5.67 10.69
C ILE A 470 14.90 -6.92 9.85
N THR A 471 13.94 -7.22 8.97
CA THR A 471 14.07 -8.30 7.99
C THR A 471 14.12 -7.70 6.60
N VAL A 472 15.18 -8.00 5.86
CA VAL A 472 15.42 -7.44 4.53
C VAL A 472 15.54 -8.56 3.52
N THR A 473 14.85 -8.38 2.39
CA THR A 473 14.98 -9.21 1.20
C THR A 473 15.23 -8.27 0.03
N ARG A 474 16.26 -8.53 -0.78
CA ARG A 474 16.34 -7.98 -2.12
C ARG A 474 15.54 -8.92 -3.00
N GLU A 475 14.47 -8.43 -3.60
CA GLU A 475 13.79 -9.06 -4.71
C GLU A 475 14.62 -8.87 -6.00
N GLY A 476 14.38 -9.65 -7.03
CA GLY A 476 15.15 -9.62 -8.28
C GLY A 476 16.48 -10.36 -8.21
N PHE A 477 17.11 -10.52 -9.36
CA PHE A 477 18.43 -11.16 -9.49
C PHE A 477 19.52 -10.10 -9.65
N GLY A 478 20.71 -10.31 -9.06
CA GLY A 478 21.86 -9.45 -9.37
C GLY A 478 22.89 -9.32 -8.26
N ASN A 479 23.42 -8.10 -8.09
CA ASN A 479 24.52 -7.83 -7.18
C ASN A 479 24.13 -7.93 -5.71
N LYS A 480 25.12 -8.27 -4.88
CA LYS A 480 24.98 -8.17 -3.42
C LYS A 480 24.60 -6.76 -3.06
N ILE A 481 23.61 -6.63 -2.19
CA ILE A 481 23.26 -5.37 -1.57
C ILE A 481 23.67 -5.38 -0.10
N LYS A 482 24.14 -4.22 0.32
CA LYS A 482 24.51 -3.90 1.68
C LYS A 482 23.63 -2.76 2.16
N LEU A 483 23.02 -2.92 3.32
CA LEU A 483 22.37 -1.83 4.03
C LEU A 483 23.31 -1.37 5.13
N GLU A 484 23.65 -0.08 5.10
CA GLU A 484 24.57 0.56 6.03
C GLU A 484 23.85 1.65 6.82
N ASN A 485 24.45 2.08 7.93
CA ASN A 485 23.95 3.21 8.73
C ASN A 485 22.46 3.08 9.10
N ILE A 486 22.03 1.86 9.42
CA ILE A 486 20.62 1.56 9.66
C ILE A 486 20.24 2.08 11.05
N LEU A 487 19.24 2.95 11.07
CA LEU A 487 18.79 3.67 12.24
C LEU A 487 17.26 3.65 12.30
N ILE A 488 16.72 3.34 13.49
CA ILE A 488 15.32 3.61 13.82
C ILE A 488 15.29 4.76 14.82
N LYS A 489 14.61 5.87 14.49
CA LYS A 489 14.26 6.91 15.45
C LYS A 489 12.83 6.69 15.92
N ILE A 490 12.66 6.36 17.19
CA ILE A 490 11.35 6.20 17.83
C ILE A 490 10.93 7.55 18.36
N SER A 491 9.76 8.03 17.95
CA SER A 491 9.21 9.31 18.39
C SER A 491 7.89 9.09 19.10
N GLY A 492 7.71 9.73 20.26
CA GLY A 492 6.51 9.59 21.07
C GLY A 492 6.63 10.24 22.43
N THR A 493 5.82 9.83 23.40
CA THR A 493 5.76 10.48 24.73
C THR A 493 6.40 9.64 25.81
N THR A 494 6.96 10.31 26.81
CA THR A 494 7.56 9.66 27.97
C THR A 494 6.52 9.19 28.97
N GLU A 495 5.33 9.75 28.93
CA GLU A 495 4.19 9.32 29.71
C GLU A 495 3.38 8.32 28.88
N LYS A 496 2.90 7.27 29.54
CA LYS A 496 1.90 6.39 28.93
C LYS A 496 0.58 7.13 28.86
N ILE A 497 0.03 7.27 27.66
CA ILE A 497 -1.23 7.98 27.43
C ILE A 497 -2.38 6.96 27.46
N ASP A 498 -3.39 7.22 28.28
CA ASP A 498 -4.66 6.48 28.20
C ASP A 498 -5.57 7.18 27.20
N LEU A 499 -5.48 6.77 25.94
CA LEU A 499 -6.29 7.35 24.88
C LEU A 499 -7.77 6.97 25.04
N PRO A 500 -8.70 7.87 24.67
CA PRO A 500 -10.13 7.56 24.66
C PRO A 500 -10.43 6.29 23.87
N LYS A 501 -11.14 5.36 24.50
CA LYS A 501 -11.54 4.08 23.88
C LYS A 501 -12.86 4.27 23.16
N ILE A 502 -12.79 4.46 21.85
CA ILE A 502 -13.95 4.50 20.97
C ILE A 502 -14.03 3.16 20.24
N GLU A 503 -15.22 2.56 20.23
CA GLU A 503 -15.46 1.35 19.43
C GLU A 503 -15.31 1.70 17.94
N ARG A 504 -14.27 1.15 17.31
CA ARG A 504 -14.01 1.40 15.90
C ARG A 504 -15.12 0.78 15.05
N LYS A 505 -15.64 1.57 14.11
CA LYS A 505 -16.59 1.08 13.12
C LYS A 505 -15.87 0.20 12.09
N ILE A 506 -16.54 -0.85 11.66
CA ILE A 506 -16.11 -1.72 10.56
C ILE A 506 -16.97 -1.38 9.36
N GLY A 507 -16.33 -1.07 8.23
CA GLY A 507 -16.97 -0.76 6.96
C GLY A 507 -17.52 -2.01 6.27
N SER A 508 -18.00 -1.82 5.05
CA SER A 508 -18.56 -2.91 4.26
C SER A 508 -17.50 -3.73 3.53
N ASP A 509 -17.85 -4.98 3.21
CA ASP A 509 -17.07 -5.85 2.34
C ASP A 509 -17.30 -5.46 0.87
N PRO A 510 -16.28 -4.92 0.17
CA PRO A 510 -16.43 -4.47 -1.21
C PRO A 510 -16.54 -5.60 -2.23
N SER A 511 -16.25 -6.85 -1.82
CA SER A 511 -16.39 -8.04 -2.68
C SER A 511 -17.83 -8.53 -2.79
N LYS A 512 -18.76 -7.99 -2.00
CA LYS A 512 -20.19 -8.34 -2.09
C LYS A 512 -20.77 -7.97 -3.44
N SER A 513 -21.50 -8.92 -4.02
CA SER A 513 -22.11 -8.76 -5.35
C SER A 513 -23.23 -7.72 -5.32
N LEU A 514 -23.31 -6.93 -6.38
CA LEU A 514 -24.44 -6.02 -6.63
C LEU A 514 -25.73 -6.81 -6.96
N PRO A 515 -26.91 -6.17 -7.01
CA PRO A 515 -28.14 -6.84 -7.43
C PRO A 515 -28.01 -7.60 -8.76
N ASN A 516 -28.43 -8.86 -8.78
CA ASN A 516 -28.38 -9.70 -9.98
C ASN A 516 -29.47 -9.28 -10.98
N GLN A 517 -29.10 -8.53 -12.01
CA GLN A 517 -30.03 -7.93 -12.99
C GLN A 517 -29.53 -7.96 -14.44
N ILE A 518 -28.34 -8.51 -14.68
CA ILE A 518 -27.84 -8.81 -16.02
C ILE A 518 -27.70 -10.32 -16.17
N LYS A 519 -27.39 -10.79 -17.37
CA LYS A 519 -27.15 -12.20 -17.64
C LYS A 519 -25.78 -12.39 -18.27
N LEU A 520 -24.92 -13.08 -17.54
CA LEU A 520 -23.58 -13.50 -17.95
C LEU A 520 -23.64 -14.87 -18.63
N GLU A 521 -23.16 -14.96 -19.86
CA GLU A 521 -23.05 -16.19 -20.62
C GLU A 521 -21.58 -16.48 -20.95
N LEU A 522 -21.13 -17.71 -20.67
CA LEU A 522 -19.77 -18.19 -20.94
C LEU A 522 -19.82 -19.33 -21.96
N SER A 523 -18.81 -19.42 -22.83
CA SER A 523 -18.64 -20.56 -23.74
C SER A 523 -18.43 -21.88 -22.99
N GLU A 524 -17.76 -21.84 -21.84
CA GLU A 524 -17.45 -23.00 -21.01
C GLU A 524 -17.28 -22.63 -19.53
N LYS A 525 -17.33 -23.63 -18.64
CA LYS A 525 -17.17 -23.46 -17.18
C LYS A 525 -15.91 -24.12 -16.61
N GLN A 526 -15.21 -24.90 -17.42
CA GLN A 526 -13.93 -25.52 -17.10
C GLN A 526 -12.87 -24.70 -17.81
N LEU A 527 -12.33 -23.70 -17.13
CA LEU A 527 -11.39 -22.76 -17.71
C LEU A 527 -9.96 -23.26 -17.44
N VAL A 528 -9.08 -23.07 -18.42
CA VAL A 528 -7.64 -23.26 -18.24
C VAL A 528 -7.00 -21.89 -18.35
N CYS A 529 -6.14 -21.51 -17.39
CA CYS A 529 -5.44 -20.23 -17.46
C CYS A 529 -4.63 -20.12 -18.77
N ASP A 530 -4.42 -18.89 -19.25
CA ASP A 530 -3.84 -18.53 -20.55
C ASP A 530 -4.55 -19.07 -21.81
N LYS A 531 -5.63 -19.86 -21.67
CA LYS A 531 -6.52 -20.22 -22.79
C LYS A 531 -7.67 -19.23 -22.90
N GLU A 532 -8.06 -18.96 -24.14
CA GLU A 532 -9.18 -18.08 -24.46
C GLU A 532 -10.51 -18.78 -24.21
N PHE A 533 -11.44 -18.06 -23.59
CA PHE A 533 -12.85 -18.42 -23.52
C PHE A 533 -13.70 -17.20 -23.88
N THR A 534 -14.93 -17.43 -24.34
CA THR A 534 -15.82 -16.36 -24.79
C THR A 534 -16.81 -15.97 -23.70
N VAL A 535 -17.00 -14.66 -23.53
CA VAL A 535 -17.98 -14.06 -22.62
C VAL A 535 -18.95 -13.20 -23.42
N SER A 536 -20.24 -13.28 -23.11
CA SER A 536 -21.23 -12.31 -23.57
C SER A 536 -22.16 -11.89 -22.42
N LEU A 537 -22.68 -10.66 -22.54
CA LEU A 537 -23.59 -10.06 -21.56
C LEU A 537 -24.92 -9.71 -22.22
N LYS A 538 -26.02 -9.98 -21.50
CA LYS A 538 -27.36 -9.48 -21.83
C LYS A 538 -27.87 -8.64 -20.66
N ALA A 539 -28.26 -7.41 -20.93
CA ALA A 539 -28.89 -6.52 -19.96
C ALA A 539 -29.92 -5.61 -20.67
N ASN A 540 -30.61 -4.79 -19.89
CA ASN A 540 -31.61 -3.86 -20.40
C ASN A 540 -31.01 -2.54 -20.90
N GLU A 541 -29.85 -2.13 -20.38
CA GLU A 541 -29.22 -0.84 -20.66
C GLU A 541 -27.87 -1.01 -21.37
N GLN A 542 -27.72 -0.34 -22.52
CA GLN A 542 -26.47 -0.29 -23.28
C GLN A 542 -25.42 0.52 -22.51
N GLU A 543 -24.55 -0.20 -21.83
CA GLU A 543 -23.47 0.32 -21.02
C GLU A 543 -22.26 -0.60 -21.07
N LEU A 544 -21.15 -0.14 -20.50
CA LEU A 544 -19.93 -0.92 -20.40
C LEU A 544 -19.86 -1.63 -19.05
N TYR A 545 -19.41 -2.87 -19.07
CA TYR A 545 -19.31 -3.71 -17.88
C TYR A 545 -17.85 -4.10 -17.63
N ALA A 546 -17.52 -4.28 -16.36
CA ALA A 546 -16.24 -4.81 -15.90
C ALA A 546 -16.40 -6.28 -15.52
N LEU A 547 -15.34 -7.07 -15.77
CA LEU A 547 -15.31 -8.50 -15.50
C LEU A 547 -14.18 -8.82 -14.54
N PHE A 548 -14.50 -9.59 -13.52
CA PHE A 548 -13.60 -9.99 -12.45
C PHE A 548 -13.61 -11.51 -12.29
N LEU A 549 -12.46 -12.06 -11.94
CA LEU A 549 -12.35 -13.35 -11.29
C LEU A 549 -12.46 -13.13 -9.78
N LYS A 550 -13.46 -13.72 -9.14
CA LYS A 550 -13.78 -13.53 -7.73
C LYS A 550 -13.51 -14.79 -6.92
N ASP A 551 -12.81 -14.62 -5.81
CA ASP A 551 -12.55 -15.64 -4.80
C ASP A 551 -13.35 -15.30 -3.54
N GLU A 552 -14.49 -15.97 -3.38
CA GLU A 552 -15.39 -15.74 -2.25
C GLU A 552 -14.79 -16.15 -0.91
N LYS A 553 -13.90 -17.16 -0.91
CA LYS A 553 -13.31 -17.67 0.32
C LYS A 553 -12.36 -16.66 0.94
N HIS A 554 -11.65 -15.91 0.10
CA HIS A 554 -10.67 -14.91 0.53
C HIS A 554 -11.15 -13.46 0.33
N HIS A 555 -12.43 -13.25 0.03
CA HIS A 555 -13.04 -11.92 -0.14
C HIS A 555 -12.27 -11.04 -1.15
N SER A 556 -11.89 -11.62 -2.29
CA SER A 556 -11.01 -10.95 -3.25
C SER A 556 -11.51 -11.00 -4.69
N MET A 557 -11.11 -10.00 -5.48
CA MET A 557 -11.51 -9.85 -6.88
C MET A 557 -10.33 -9.40 -7.73
N PHE A 558 -10.12 -10.06 -8.87
CA PHE A 558 -9.06 -9.76 -9.81
C PHE A 558 -9.68 -9.37 -11.16
N GLN A 559 -9.41 -8.15 -11.65
CA GLN A 559 -9.99 -7.71 -12.92
C GLN A 559 -9.37 -8.47 -14.09
N ILE A 560 -10.22 -9.05 -14.95
CA ILE A 560 -9.79 -9.85 -16.12
C ILE A 560 -10.21 -9.23 -17.45
N ALA A 561 -11.26 -8.41 -17.48
CA ALA A 561 -11.67 -7.65 -18.66
C ALA A 561 -12.49 -6.42 -18.28
N THR A 562 -12.66 -5.51 -19.23
CA THR A 562 -13.53 -4.33 -19.09
C THR A 562 -13.99 -3.83 -20.46
N GLY A 563 -14.88 -2.84 -20.47
CA GLY A 563 -15.39 -2.24 -21.70
C GLY A 563 -16.29 -3.20 -22.49
N ILE A 564 -16.97 -4.13 -21.81
CA ILE A 564 -17.82 -5.12 -22.47
C ILE A 564 -19.15 -4.47 -22.82
N GLU A 565 -19.50 -4.43 -24.11
CA GLU A 565 -20.81 -3.96 -24.58
C GLU A 565 -21.84 -5.10 -24.64
N LEU A 566 -23.12 -4.75 -24.53
CA LEU A 566 -24.21 -5.72 -24.62
C LEU A 566 -24.29 -6.41 -25.99
N GLY A 567 -24.45 -7.73 -25.98
CA GLY A 567 -24.55 -8.54 -27.19
C GLY A 567 -23.23 -8.74 -27.94
N GLN A 568 -22.14 -8.15 -27.46
CA GLN A 568 -20.80 -8.43 -27.95
C GLN A 568 -20.28 -9.73 -27.31
N GLU A 569 -19.78 -10.64 -28.15
CA GLU A 569 -18.94 -11.74 -27.70
C GLU A 569 -17.49 -11.27 -27.64
N ILE A 570 -16.87 -11.36 -26.46
CA ILE A 570 -15.46 -11.02 -26.28
C ILE A 570 -14.65 -12.27 -25.90
N SER A 571 -13.42 -12.34 -26.40
CA SER A 571 -12.45 -13.36 -25.99
C SER A 571 -11.67 -12.87 -24.77
N VAL A 572 -11.65 -13.66 -23.70
CA VAL A 572 -10.99 -13.34 -22.42
C VAL A 572 -9.97 -14.43 -22.08
N LYS A 573 -8.87 -14.02 -21.43
CA LYS A 573 -7.86 -14.92 -20.84
C LYS A 573 -7.74 -14.66 -19.34
N ILE A 574 -7.53 -15.72 -18.57
CA ILE A 574 -7.18 -15.63 -17.15
C ILE A 574 -5.68 -15.89 -17.02
N PRO A 575 -4.88 -14.95 -16.50
CA PRO A 575 -3.46 -15.16 -16.25
C PRO A 575 -3.21 -16.30 -15.26
N CYS A 576 -2.18 -17.12 -15.48
CA CYS A 576 -1.81 -18.27 -14.62
C CYS A 576 -1.15 -17.87 -13.28
N LEU A 577 -1.73 -16.98 -12.49
CA LEU A 577 -1.08 -16.38 -11.30
C LEU A 577 -1.37 -17.07 -9.96
N PHE A 578 -2.12 -18.18 -9.92
CA PHE A 578 -2.60 -18.82 -8.69
C PHE A 578 -2.41 -20.34 -8.72
N ASN A 579 -2.47 -20.98 -7.55
CA ASN A 579 -2.31 -22.43 -7.36
C ASN A 579 -3.33 -23.28 -8.15
N SER A 580 -3.04 -24.57 -8.32
CA SER A 580 -3.87 -25.46 -9.15
C SER A 580 -5.28 -25.67 -8.60
N LYS A 581 -6.26 -25.59 -9.52
CA LYS A 581 -7.63 -26.09 -9.38
C LYS A 581 -8.40 -25.49 -8.21
N THR A 582 -8.79 -24.24 -8.39
CA THR A 582 -9.64 -23.51 -7.45
C THR A 582 -10.99 -23.21 -8.07
N GLU A 583 -12.05 -23.31 -7.27
CA GLU A 583 -13.37 -22.84 -7.64
C GLU A 583 -13.41 -21.32 -7.48
N TYR A 584 -13.73 -20.62 -8.56
CA TYR A 584 -13.88 -19.16 -8.59
C TYR A 584 -15.23 -18.80 -9.19
N LYS A 585 -15.56 -17.52 -9.16
CA LYS A 585 -16.68 -16.95 -9.92
C LYS A 585 -16.16 -16.00 -10.99
N ILE A 586 -16.72 -16.08 -12.18
CA ILE A 586 -16.66 -14.95 -13.11
C ILE A 586 -17.79 -14.00 -12.70
N TYR A 587 -17.43 -12.78 -12.36
CA TYR A 587 -18.32 -11.74 -11.86
C TYR A 587 -18.30 -10.55 -12.81
N ALA A 588 -19.46 -10.21 -13.37
CA ALA A 588 -19.63 -9.05 -14.23
C ALA A 588 -20.41 -7.98 -13.47
N GLU A 589 -19.93 -6.74 -13.46
CA GLU A 589 -20.63 -5.63 -12.82
C GLU A 589 -20.66 -4.36 -13.65
N ASN A 590 -21.69 -3.56 -13.40
CA ASN A 590 -21.71 -2.13 -13.68
C ASN A 590 -22.20 -1.41 -12.41
N ARG A 591 -21.26 -0.70 -11.77
CA ARG A 591 -21.53 0.04 -10.53
C ARG A 591 -22.49 1.19 -10.76
N ARG A 592 -22.37 1.92 -11.88
CA ARG A 592 -23.26 3.05 -12.21
C ARG A 592 -24.73 2.66 -12.19
N LEU A 593 -25.04 1.50 -12.79
CA LEU A 593 -26.38 0.94 -12.86
C LEU A 593 -26.77 0.13 -11.62
N ASN A 594 -25.83 -0.13 -10.70
CA ASN A 594 -26.01 -1.01 -9.55
C ASN A 594 -26.51 -2.41 -9.96
N VAL A 595 -25.83 -3.02 -10.93
CA VAL A 595 -26.19 -4.35 -11.47
C VAL A 595 -24.96 -5.26 -11.57
N SER A 596 -25.18 -6.55 -11.36
CA SER A 596 -24.18 -7.58 -11.65
C SER A 596 -24.80 -8.89 -12.09
N ASP A 597 -23.96 -9.84 -12.48
CA ASP A 597 -24.26 -11.28 -12.51
C ASP A 597 -22.96 -12.05 -12.28
N GLU A 598 -23.07 -13.29 -11.80
CA GLU A 598 -21.92 -14.15 -11.55
C GLU A 598 -22.21 -15.61 -11.84
N THR A 599 -21.15 -16.33 -12.24
CA THR A 599 -21.25 -17.76 -12.52
C THR A 599 -20.01 -18.49 -12.02
N SER A 600 -20.23 -19.60 -11.31
CA SER A 600 -19.14 -20.45 -10.82
C SER A 600 -18.40 -21.12 -11.98
N VAL A 601 -17.08 -21.12 -11.88
CA VAL A 601 -16.14 -21.72 -12.82
C VAL A 601 -15.08 -22.52 -12.06
N ASN A 602 -14.59 -23.58 -12.68
CA ASN A 602 -13.39 -24.26 -12.21
C ASN A 602 -12.24 -23.78 -13.09
N VAL A 603 -11.22 -23.20 -12.47
CA VAL A 603 -10.04 -22.74 -13.21
C VAL A 603 -8.86 -23.67 -12.91
N SER A 604 -8.35 -24.35 -13.94
CA SER A 604 -7.12 -25.12 -13.83
C SER A 604 -5.92 -24.27 -14.21
N ASN A 605 -4.89 -24.36 -13.36
CA ASN A 605 -3.54 -23.96 -13.73
C ASN A 605 -2.74 -25.24 -13.95
N ASP A 606 -2.60 -25.63 -15.22
CA ASP A 606 -1.87 -26.83 -15.63
C ASP A 606 -0.34 -26.66 -15.42
N ASN A 607 0.11 -25.44 -15.11
CA ASN A 607 1.51 -25.09 -14.84
C ASN A 607 1.82 -24.94 -13.34
N ALA A 608 0.87 -25.23 -12.45
CA ALA A 608 0.95 -24.89 -11.02
C ALA A 608 2.02 -25.64 -10.20
N ASP A 609 2.74 -26.59 -10.79
CA ASP A 609 3.82 -27.32 -10.11
C ASP A 609 5.22 -26.78 -10.48
N ASN A 610 5.31 -25.86 -11.46
CA ASN A 610 6.56 -25.27 -11.93
C ASN A 610 6.44 -23.75 -12.04
N ILE A 611 7.42 -23.00 -11.55
CA ILE A 611 7.58 -21.59 -11.92
C ILE A 611 8.02 -21.59 -13.39
N ILE A 612 7.08 -21.30 -14.29
CA ILE A 612 7.37 -21.14 -15.71
C ILE A 612 7.56 -19.66 -15.98
N LEU A 613 8.80 -19.27 -16.26
CA LEU A 613 9.08 -18.11 -17.08
C LEU A 613 9.40 -18.62 -18.48
N LYS A 614 8.69 -18.14 -19.50
CA LYS A 614 9.23 -18.20 -20.87
C LYS A 614 10.06 -16.94 -21.13
N PRO A 615 11.20 -17.08 -21.83
CA PRO A 615 11.74 -18.28 -22.49
C PRO A 615 12.33 -19.33 -21.52
N THR A 616 12.52 -20.59 -21.95
CA THR A 616 13.02 -21.67 -21.08
C THR A 616 14.52 -21.54 -20.74
N PRO A 617 15.05 -22.30 -19.74
CA PRO A 617 16.47 -22.23 -19.38
C PRO A 617 17.42 -22.41 -20.57
N TYR A 618 18.25 -21.38 -20.75
CA TYR A 618 19.26 -21.26 -21.80
C TYR A 618 18.69 -21.17 -23.22
N ASP A 619 17.43 -20.75 -23.37
CA ASP A 619 16.93 -20.36 -24.68
C ASP A 619 17.74 -19.17 -25.24
N THR A 620 18.01 -19.24 -26.54
CA THR A 620 18.69 -18.18 -27.27
C THR A 620 17.71 -17.14 -27.79
N ILE A 621 17.97 -15.88 -27.46
CA ILE A 621 17.23 -14.70 -27.91
C ILE A 621 18.14 -13.91 -28.86
N TYR A 622 17.69 -13.73 -30.09
CA TYR A 622 18.48 -13.05 -31.12
C TYR A 622 18.25 -11.54 -31.13
N ILE A 623 19.33 -10.78 -31.23
CA ILE A 623 19.30 -9.34 -31.45
C ILE A 623 18.87 -9.06 -32.89
N ASN A 624 17.79 -8.29 -33.05
CA ASN A 624 17.24 -7.85 -34.32
C ASN A 624 17.18 -6.33 -34.34
N ASN A 625 17.92 -5.68 -35.25
CA ASN A 625 17.96 -4.22 -35.40
C ASN A 625 18.24 -3.46 -34.08
N GLY A 626 19.15 -3.97 -33.25
CA GLY A 626 19.52 -3.35 -31.98
C GLY A 626 18.49 -3.51 -30.86
N GLN A 627 17.58 -4.48 -30.98
CA GLN A 627 16.58 -4.81 -29.96
C GLN A 627 16.40 -6.32 -29.83
N ILE A 628 15.89 -6.76 -28.70
CA ILE A 628 15.37 -8.12 -28.50
C ILE A 628 13.88 -8.08 -28.19
N THR A 629 13.16 -9.13 -28.57
CA THR A 629 11.79 -9.37 -28.14
C THR A 629 11.75 -10.64 -27.32
N ILE A 630 11.21 -10.57 -26.11
CA ILE A 630 11.09 -11.67 -25.18
C ILE A 630 9.60 -11.97 -25.02
N ASP A 631 9.18 -13.17 -25.43
CA ASP A 631 7.83 -13.67 -25.15
C ASP A 631 7.78 -14.13 -23.69
N LEU A 632 7.11 -13.33 -22.85
CA LEU A 632 6.93 -13.66 -21.45
C LEU A 632 5.75 -14.62 -21.31
N LYS A 633 5.88 -15.56 -20.37
CA LYS A 633 4.76 -16.30 -19.78
C LYS A 633 5.11 -16.51 -18.33
N VAL A 634 4.21 -16.17 -17.43
CA VAL A 634 4.47 -16.13 -15.99
C VAL A 634 3.44 -16.99 -15.28
N ALA A 635 3.90 -17.99 -14.53
CA ALA A 635 3.06 -18.71 -13.58
C ALA A 635 3.49 -18.39 -12.14
N LEU A 636 2.56 -17.85 -11.34
CA LEU A 636 2.79 -17.59 -9.91
C LEU A 636 2.06 -18.64 -9.06
N HIS A 637 2.64 -19.00 -7.91
CA HIS A 637 2.05 -19.93 -6.94
C HIS A 637 1.35 -19.19 -5.81
N ASN A 638 0.50 -18.21 -6.13
CA ASN A 638 -0.27 -17.54 -5.09
C ASN A 638 -1.36 -18.50 -4.56
N GLU A 639 -1.49 -18.58 -3.24
CA GLU A 639 -2.53 -19.39 -2.60
C GLU A 639 -3.94 -18.84 -2.82
N TYR A 640 -4.07 -17.53 -3.07
CA TYR A 640 -5.33 -16.82 -3.23
C TYR A 640 -5.19 -15.63 -4.19
N LEU A 641 -6.33 -15.13 -4.71
CA LEU A 641 -6.36 -13.93 -5.54
C LEU A 641 -6.12 -12.67 -4.68
N LEU A 642 -5.49 -11.66 -5.27
CA LEU A 642 -5.29 -10.38 -4.61
C LEU A 642 -6.21 -9.32 -5.22
N THR A 643 -6.81 -8.52 -4.34
CA THR A 643 -7.79 -7.47 -4.69
C THR A 643 -7.16 -6.16 -5.16
N ASP A 644 -5.88 -5.94 -4.84
CA ASP A 644 -5.18 -4.68 -5.07
C ASP A 644 -4.82 -4.48 -6.56
N SER A 645 -4.86 -3.25 -7.05
CA SER A 645 -4.46 -2.91 -8.43
C SER A 645 -3.02 -3.34 -8.72
N ILE A 646 -2.12 -3.24 -7.74
CA ILE A 646 -0.72 -3.63 -7.89
C ILE A 646 -0.55 -5.14 -8.10
N ALA A 647 -1.57 -5.95 -7.80
CA ALA A 647 -1.60 -7.38 -8.12
C ALA A 647 -1.49 -7.65 -9.63
N GLN A 648 -1.73 -6.63 -10.45
CA GLN A 648 -1.65 -6.68 -11.91
C GLN A 648 -0.36 -6.06 -12.43
N SER A 649 0.69 -5.91 -11.60
CA SER A 649 1.95 -5.28 -12.00
C SER A 649 3.16 -6.05 -11.48
N ALA A 650 4.22 -6.10 -12.28
CA ALA A 650 5.50 -6.71 -11.91
C ALA A 650 6.66 -5.93 -12.54
N ILE A 651 7.86 -6.02 -11.97
CA ILE A 651 9.08 -5.50 -12.58
C ILE A 651 9.78 -6.63 -13.31
N VAL A 652 10.05 -6.42 -14.60
CA VAL A 652 10.91 -7.30 -15.38
C VAL A 652 12.29 -6.68 -15.47
N GLY A 653 13.31 -7.46 -15.17
CA GLY A 653 14.68 -7.05 -15.33
C GLY A 653 15.52 -8.09 -16.04
N LEU A 654 16.63 -7.61 -16.59
CA LEU A 654 17.59 -8.41 -17.33
C LEU A 654 18.97 -8.07 -16.77
N PHE A 655 19.64 -9.09 -16.25
CA PHE A 655 20.95 -8.97 -15.61
C PHE A 655 22.03 -9.59 -16.50
N ASP A 656 23.09 -8.84 -16.80
CA ASP A 656 24.29 -9.36 -17.46
C ASP A 656 25.14 -10.10 -16.42
N PHE A 657 25.14 -11.42 -16.49
CA PHE A 657 25.82 -12.28 -15.52
C PHE A 657 27.34 -12.14 -15.61
N THR A 658 27.87 -11.85 -16.80
CA THR A 658 29.31 -11.68 -17.02
C THR A 658 29.80 -10.38 -16.40
N LYS A 659 29.08 -9.28 -16.65
CA LYS A 659 29.44 -7.95 -16.14
C LYS A 659 28.98 -7.70 -14.72
N LYS A 660 28.08 -8.55 -14.20
CA LYS A 660 27.45 -8.41 -12.89
C LYS A 660 26.72 -7.08 -12.74
N GLN A 661 25.80 -6.79 -13.65
CA GLN A 661 25.00 -5.56 -13.59
C GLN A 661 23.62 -5.74 -14.26
N ASP A 662 22.64 -5.00 -13.77
CA ASP A 662 21.36 -4.85 -14.48
C ASP A 662 21.57 -4.03 -15.76
N ILE A 663 21.08 -4.56 -16.88
CA ILE A 663 21.12 -3.88 -18.18
C ILE A 663 19.75 -3.35 -18.59
N PHE A 664 18.68 -3.89 -18.01
CA PHE A 664 17.32 -3.43 -18.21
C PHE A 664 16.47 -3.71 -16.97
N ARG A 665 15.58 -2.79 -16.64
CA ARG A 665 14.58 -2.95 -15.57
C ARG A 665 13.38 -2.06 -15.86
N ARG A 666 12.17 -2.64 -15.96
CA ARG A 666 10.93 -1.90 -16.24
C ARG A 666 9.74 -2.54 -15.53
N PRO A 667 8.86 -1.78 -14.85
CA PRO A 667 7.56 -2.30 -14.44
C PRO A 667 6.69 -2.56 -15.68
N ILE A 668 5.91 -3.63 -15.65
CA ILE A 668 4.99 -4.01 -16.71
C ILE A 668 3.66 -4.43 -16.08
N LEU A 669 2.58 -4.28 -16.83
CA LEU A 669 1.27 -4.81 -16.43
C LEU A 669 1.16 -6.31 -16.74
N VAL A 670 0.31 -7.02 -16.01
CA VAL A 670 -0.02 -8.43 -16.30
C VAL A 670 -0.59 -8.59 -17.71
N SER A 671 -1.32 -7.59 -18.24
CA SER A 671 -1.76 -7.58 -19.64
C SER A 671 -0.61 -7.58 -20.66
N GLU A 672 0.56 -7.07 -20.27
CA GLU A 672 1.79 -7.05 -21.07
C GLU A 672 2.64 -8.31 -20.91
N PHE A 673 2.24 -9.30 -20.10
CA PHE A 673 2.96 -10.57 -19.91
C PHE A 673 2.97 -11.47 -21.16
N HIS A 674 2.77 -10.94 -22.37
CA HIS A 674 2.79 -11.68 -23.62
C HIS A 674 4.12 -11.50 -24.37
N SER A 675 4.61 -10.26 -24.46
CA SER A 675 5.91 -9.97 -25.03
C SER A 675 6.43 -8.60 -24.58
N ILE A 676 7.74 -8.48 -24.43
CA ILE A 676 8.42 -7.21 -24.17
C ILE A 676 9.55 -7.00 -25.16
N THR A 677 9.77 -5.75 -25.56
CA THR A 677 10.89 -5.37 -26.42
C THR A 677 11.89 -4.55 -25.63
N ILE A 678 13.17 -4.93 -25.71
CA ILE A 678 14.26 -4.30 -24.97
C ILE A 678 15.32 -3.82 -25.96
N PRO A 679 15.74 -2.55 -25.92
CA PRO A 679 16.85 -2.06 -26.74
C PRO A 679 18.17 -2.65 -26.25
N ILE A 680 18.85 -3.41 -27.11
CA ILE A 680 20.12 -4.08 -26.84
C ILE A 680 20.96 -4.08 -28.13
N GLU A 681 22.08 -3.36 -28.10
CA GLU A 681 22.95 -3.21 -29.27
C GLU A 681 24.11 -4.21 -29.33
N GLN A 682 24.39 -4.91 -28.23
CA GLN A 682 25.53 -5.83 -28.10
C GLN A 682 25.11 -7.18 -27.49
N PRO A 683 25.71 -8.30 -27.93
CA PRO A 683 25.50 -9.61 -27.32
C PRO A 683 25.76 -9.61 -25.80
N ILE A 684 24.86 -10.27 -25.06
CA ILE A 684 25.01 -10.66 -23.66
C ILE A 684 24.92 -12.18 -23.61
N GLN A 685 26.06 -12.82 -23.84
CA GLN A 685 26.18 -14.28 -23.94
C GLN A 685 25.72 -15.02 -22.67
N GLN A 686 25.62 -14.35 -21.53
CA GLN A 686 25.12 -14.93 -20.27
C GLN A 686 24.25 -13.90 -19.56
N ALA A 687 22.93 -14.06 -19.69
CA ALA A 687 21.97 -13.16 -19.06
C ALA A 687 21.01 -13.92 -18.15
N VAL A 688 20.50 -13.22 -17.14
CA VAL A 688 19.42 -13.73 -16.29
C VAL A 688 18.24 -12.78 -16.41
N LEU A 689 17.16 -13.28 -17.01
CA LEU A 689 15.86 -12.61 -16.99
C LEU A 689 15.21 -12.88 -15.64
N TYR A 690 14.65 -11.84 -15.01
CA TYR A 690 13.90 -11.99 -13.77
C TYR A 690 12.61 -11.19 -13.78
N VAL A 691 11.63 -11.66 -13.01
CA VAL A 691 10.33 -11.00 -12.83
C VAL A 691 10.02 -10.93 -11.34
N VAL A 692 9.75 -9.72 -10.86
CA VAL A 692 9.43 -9.38 -9.47
C VAL A 692 8.00 -8.85 -9.42
N PRO A 693 7.02 -9.61 -8.92
CA PRO A 693 5.70 -9.08 -8.60
C PRO A 693 5.82 -7.87 -7.67
N LEU A 694 5.06 -6.80 -7.95
CA LEU A 694 5.02 -5.62 -7.07
C LEU A 694 4.18 -5.85 -5.81
N PHE A 695 3.40 -6.91 -5.81
CA PHE A 695 2.63 -7.39 -4.68
C PHE A 695 3.39 -8.49 -3.92
N TYR A 696 3.19 -8.54 -2.61
CA TYR A 696 3.76 -9.59 -1.76
C TYR A 696 2.66 -10.52 -1.28
N THR A 697 2.84 -11.82 -1.49
CA THR A 697 2.03 -12.86 -0.84
C THR A 697 2.86 -13.48 0.28
N ASN A 698 2.23 -13.76 1.43
CA ASN A 698 2.89 -14.28 2.64
C ASN A 698 3.35 -15.74 2.48
N THR A 699 3.38 -16.25 1.24
CA THR A 699 3.51 -17.65 0.87
C THR A 699 4.94 -17.89 0.39
N SER A 700 5.64 -18.78 1.08
CA SER A 700 6.95 -19.39 0.76
C SER A 700 8.20 -18.51 0.57
N GLY A 701 8.09 -17.18 0.46
CA GLY A 701 9.25 -16.30 0.33
C GLY A 701 9.95 -16.35 -1.05
N CYS A 702 9.20 -16.76 -2.08
CA CYS A 702 9.63 -16.89 -3.47
C CYS A 702 8.83 -15.98 -4.38
N SER A 703 8.99 -14.67 -4.23
CA SER A 703 8.34 -13.67 -5.06
C SER A 703 9.05 -13.53 -6.41
N THR A 704 10.38 -13.65 -6.45
CA THR A 704 11.18 -13.42 -7.66
C THR A 704 11.30 -14.69 -8.51
N MET A 705 10.96 -14.57 -9.80
CA MET A 705 11.19 -15.61 -10.80
C MET A 705 12.45 -15.28 -11.58
N ILE A 706 13.28 -16.28 -11.90
CA ILE A 706 14.55 -16.10 -12.62
C ILE A 706 14.70 -17.14 -13.73
N GLN A 707 15.40 -16.75 -14.80
CA GLN A 707 15.55 -17.55 -16.00
C GLN A 707 16.87 -17.24 -16.70
N PRO A 708 17.87 -18.14 -16.69
CA PRO A 708 19.08 -17.95 -17.51
C PRO A 708 18.71 -18.03 -18.98
N VAL A 709 19.25 -17.11 -19.77
CA VAL A 709 19.02 -16.98 -21.22
C VAL A 709 20.32 -16.55 -21.92
N PHE A 710 20.38 -16.78 -23.23
CA PHE A 710 21.46 -16.26 -24.07
C PHE A 710 20.93 -15.13 -24.93
N ILE A 711 21.69 -14.03 -25.03
CA ILE A 711 21.36 -12.92 -25.93
C ILE A 711 22.53 -12.73 -26.88
N ILE A 712 22.35 -13.08 -28.14
CA ILE A 712 23.44 -13.08 -29.13
C ILE A 712 23.00 -12.49 -30.47
N GLY A 713 23.96 -12.15 -31.34
CA GLY A 713 23.67 -11.75 -32.71
C GLY A 713 23.14 -12.91 -33.55
N GLN A 714 22.39 -12.63 -34.63
CA GLN A 714 21.83 -13.66 -35.52
C GLN A 714 22.84 -14.65 -36.13
N HIS A 715 24.13 -14.30 -36.12
CA HIS A 715 25.20 -15.09 -36.73
C HIS A 715 26.28 -15.51 -35.74
N ASP A 716 26.05 -15.28 -34.43
CA ASP A 716 26.96 -15.70 -33.38
C ASP A 716 26.66 -17.15 -32.98
N ASP A 717 27.69 -17.88 -32.57
CA ASP A 717 27.54 -19.23 -32.02
C ASP A 717 26.92 -19.19 -30.63
N GLU A 718 26.12 -20.22 -30.30
CA GLU A 718 25.52 -20.37 -28.98
C GLU A 718 26.61 -20.68 -27.93
N PRO A 719 26.66 -19.93 -26.80
CA PRO A 719 27.68 -20.10 -25.79
C PRO A 719 27.43 -21.35 -24.91
N GLU A 720 28.45 -21.77 -24.15
CA GLU A 720 28.29 -22.83 -23.17
C GLU A 720 27.35 -22.41 -22.02
N LYS A 721 26.55 -23.36 -21.52
CA LYS A 721 25.68 -23.15 -20.36
C LYS A 721 26.50 -22.80 -19.14
N PHE A 722 26.13 -21.72 -18.46
CA PHE A 722 26.79 -21.24 -17.25
C PHE A 722 26.03 -21.67 -15.99
N GLU A 723 26.78 -21.91 -14.91
CA GLU A 723 26.20 -22.26 -13.61
C GLU A 723 25.71 -21.02 -12.85
N LEU A 724 24.56 -21.15 -12.20
CA LEU A 724 24.04 -20.13 -11.30
C LEU A 724 24.32 -20.54 -9.85
N PRO A 725 25.00 -19.71 -9.03
CA PRO A 725 25.22 -19.99 -7.61
C PRO A 725 23.94 -19.69 -6.83
N LEU A 726 22.97 -20.61 -6.85
CA LEU A 726 21.70 -20.47 -6.15
C LEU A 726 21.75 -21.22 -4.82
N ASN A 727 21.28 -20.58 -3.75
CA ASN A 727 21.04 -21.25 -2.48
C ASN A 727 19.58 -21.74 -2.42
N ASP A 728 19.40 -23.02 -2.12
CA ASP A 728 18.14 -23.78 -2.20
C ASP A 728 17.14 -23.51 -1.09
N GLU A 729 17.48 -22.65 -0.13
CA GLU A 729 16.84 -22.65 1.18
C GLU A 729 15.31 -22.41 1.14
N PHE A 730 14.75 -21.82 0.07
CA PHE A 730 13.30 -21.52 0.02
C PHE A 730 12.59 -21.69 -1.34
N CYS A 731 13.27 -21.69 -2.50
CA CYS A 731 12.59 -21.69 -3.81
C CYS A 731 12.99 -22.87 -4.72
N PRO A 732 12.06 -23.58 -5.38
CA PRO A 732 12.35 -24.77 -6.21
C PRO A 732 13.03 -24.45 -7.56
N ILE A 733 14.31 -24.83 -7.74
CA ILE A 733 15.09 -24.57 -8.97
C ILE A 733 14.30 -25.06 -10.21
N PRO A 734 14.12 -24.25 -11.27
CA PRO A 734 13.41 -24.69 -12.46
C PRO A 734 14.20 -25.81 -13.12
N GLU A 735 13.48 -26.77 -13.67
CA GLU A 735 14.09 -27.89 -14.38
C GLU A 735 15.01 -27.39 -15.50
N GLY A 736 16.25 -27.86 -15.53
CA GLY A 736 17.22 -27.52 -16.58
C GLY A 736 18.17 -26.36 -16.26
N ILE A 737 18.07 -25.70 -15.10
CA ILE A 737 19.14 -24.82 -14.59
C ILE A 737 20.28 -25.67 -14.05
N ASN A 738 21.52 -25.36 -14.44
CA ASN A 738 22.72 -25.95 -13.85
C ASN A 738 23.11 -25.13 -12.61
N ASP A 739 23.00 -25.69 -11.42
CA ASP A 739 23.39 -25.06 -10.17
C ASP A 739 24.79 -25.54 -9.73
N GLY A 740 25.59 -24.61 -9.22
CA GLY A 740 26.89 -24.95 -8.66
C GLY A 740 26.70 -25.79 -7.40
N ASP A 741 27.34 -26.95 -7.36
CA ASP A 741 27.17 -28.03 -6.37
C ASP A 741 27.35 -27.56 -4.90
N PHE A 742 26.28 -27.07 -4.26
CA PHE A 742 26.22 -26.83 -2.81
C PHE A 742 25.75 -28.10 -2.10
N THR A 743 26.56 -29.16 -2.15
CA THR A 743 26.43 -30.43 -1.39
C THR A 743 25.11 -30.60 -0.63
N HIS A 744 24.05 -30.98 -1.35
CA HIS A 744 22.74 -31.23 -0.76
C HIS A 744 22.75 -32.57 -0.02
N ALA A 745 22.49 -32.53 1.30
CA ALA A 745 22.04 -33.72 2.00
C ALA A 745 20.57 -33.96 1.61
N ASP A 746 20.34 -34.93 0.72
CA ASP A 746 19.00 -35.38 0.29
C ASP A 746 18.03 -35.49 1.49
N PRO A 747 16.87 -34.79 1.47
CA PRO A 747 15.89 -34.85 2.55
C PRO A 747 15.35 -36.26 2.81
N LYS A 748 15.36 -37.17 1.82
CA LYS A 748 15.01 -38.59 2.03
C LYS A 748 16.08 -39.33 2.83
N LEU A 749 17.35 -38.97 2.69
CA LEU A 749 18.46 -39.49 3.50
C LEU A 749 18.41 -38.96 4.94
N ARG A 750 17.86 -37.76 5.18
CA ARG A 750 17.66 -37.21 6.53
C ARG A 750 16.67 -38.05 7.37
N TRP A 751 15.61 -38.57 6.76
CA TRP A 751 14.68 -39.50 7.42
C TRP A 751 15.30 -40.87 7.69
N ILE A 752 16.17 -41.35 6.79
CA ILE A 752 16.91 -42.61 6.98
C ILE A 752 17.96 -42.45 8.09
N TRP A 753 18.62 -41.31 8.20
CA TRP A 753 19.57 -40.99 9.26
C TRP A 753 18.90 -40.76 10.63
N ILE A 754 17.78 -40.02 10.68
CA ILE A 754 16.99 -39.84 11.92
C ILE A 754 16.37 -41.17 12.37
N GLY A 755 15.90 -42.00 11.43
CA GLY A 755 15.40 -43.35 11.70
C GLY A 755 16.50 -44.29 12.21
N SER A 756 17.73 -44.18 11.71
CA SER A 756 18.88 -44.97 12.15
C SER A 756 19.40 -44.55 13.53
N ILE A 757 19.41 -43.24 13.83
CA ILE A 757 19.80 -42.69 15.14
C ILE A 757 18.74 -43.00 16.21
N CYS A 758 17.44 -42.91 15.88
CA CYS A 758 16.36 -43.34 16.76
C CYS A 758 16.36 -44.85 16.98
N GLY A 759 16.64 -45.64 15.94
CA GLY A 759 16.78 -47.09 16.04
C GLY A 759 17.95 -47.50 16.95
N PHE A 760 19.12 -46.86 16.81
CA PHE A 760 20.28 -47.13 17.65
C PHE A 760 20.10 -46.68 19.10
N THR A 761 19.44 -45.55 19.35
CA THR A 761 19.17 -45.07 20.72
C THR A 761 18.14 -45.94 21.45
N VAL A 762 17.12 -46.45 20.76
CA VAL A 762 16.16 -47.40 21.32
C VAL A 762 16.80 -48.77 21.58
N LEU A 763 17.62 -49.29 20.66
CA LEU A 763 18.38 -50.53 20.87
C LEU A 763 19.41 -50.39 22.01
N PHE A 764 20.09 -49.26 22.12
CA PHE A 764 21.03 -48.99 23.19
C PHE A 764 20.32 -48.83 24.54
N MET A 765 19.17 -48.13 24.60
CA MET A 765 18.35 -48.06 25.81
C MET A 765 17.79 -49.44 26.21
N MET A 766 17.36 -50.27 25.25
CA MET A 766 16.93 -51.64 25.53
C MET A 766 18.09 -52.50 26.04
N MET A 767 19.29 -52.41 25.45
CA MET A 767 20.47 -53.13 25.94
C MET A 767 20.88 -52.65 27.34
N VAL A 768 20.82 -51.34 27.61
CA VAL A 768 21.10 -50.78 28.94
C VAL A 768 20.03 -51.22 29.95
N MET A 769 18.74 -51.26 29.59
CA MET A 769 17.69 -51.78 30.46
C MET A 769 17.84 -53.28 30.72
N VAL A 770 18.15 -54.09 29.69
CA VAL A 770 18.41 -55.53 29.83
C VAL A 770 19.65 -55.77 30.68
N TRP A 771 20.71 -54.98 30.51
CA TRP A 771 21.91 -55.02 31.35
C TRP A 771 21.60 -54.60 32.80
N HIS A 772 20.75 -53.58 32.99
CA HIS A 772 20.36 -53.13 34.32
C HIS A 772 19.48 -54.16 35.04
N PHE A 773 18.55 -54.83 34.34
CA PHE A 773 17.71 -55.90 34.88
C PHE A 773 18.50 -57.18 35.16
N THR A 774 19.46 -57.56 34.30
CA THR A 774 20.33 -58.74 34.53
C THR A 774 21.31 -58.50 35.68
N CYS A 775 21.85 -57.29 35.84
CA CYS A 775 22.65 -56.91 37.00
C CYS A 775 21.83 -56.81 38.30
N ARG A 776 20.56 -56.37 38.25
CA ARG A 776 19.66 -56.34 39.42
C ARG A 776 19.26 -57.75 39.87
N ARG A 777 19.10 -58.70 38.93
CA ARG A 777 18.90 -60.14 39.22
C ARG A 777 20.13 -60.80 39.87
N ARG A 778 21.35 -60.45 39.44
CA ARG A 778 22.59 -60.94 40.08
C ARG A 778 22.83 -60.37 41.48
N LYS A 779 22.44 -59.11 41.74
CA LYS A 779 22.50 -58.52 43.10
C LYS A 779 21.47 -59.13 44.06
N THR A 780 20.28 -59.51 43.59
CA THR A 780 19.27 -60.16 44.44
C THR A 780 19.59 -61.61 44.78
N GLN A 781 20.26 -62.37 43.89
CA GLN A 781 20.80 -63.70 44.25
C GLN A 781 21.93 -63.66 45.27
N THR A 782 22.84 -62.68 45.18
CA THR A 782 23.97 -62.56 46.12
C THR A 782 23.61 -61.97 47.50
N THR A 783 22.41 -61.41 47.65
CA THR A 783 21.89 -60.96 48.96
C THR A 783 21.06 -62.06 49.65
N ALA A 784 20.45 -62.97 48.89
CA ALA A 784 19.78 -64.16 49.42
C ALA A 784 20.78 -65.23 49.92
N GLU A 785 21.95 -65.38 49.28
CA GLU A 785 23.01 -66.30 49.74
C GLU A 785 23.85 -65.75 50.91
N LYS A 786 23.84 -64.42 51.15
CA LYS A 786 24.52 -63.80 52.31
C LYS A 786 23.65 -63.66 53.56
N ALA A 787 22.34 -63.92 53.47
CA ALA A 787 21.44 -63.96 54.62
C ALA A 787 21.29 -65.37 55.24
N ALA A 788 21.81 -66.42 54.59
CA ALA A 788 21.76 -67.80 55.06
C ALA A 788 23.01 -68.27 55.83
N LEU A 789 23.95 -67.36 56.16
CA LEU A 789 25.27 -67.68 56.73
C LEU A 789 25.61 -66.90 58.00
N LEU A 790 24.60 -66.37 58.70
CA LEU A 790 24.74 -65.63 59.96
C LEU A 790 23.71 -66.05 61.04
N ILE A 791 23.29 -67.32 61.05
CA ILE A 791 22.64 -67.93 62.21
C ILE A 791 23.24 -69.32 62.42
N THR A 792 24.46 -69.35 62.96
CA THR A 792 25.00 -70.45 63.78
C THR A 792 26.20 -69.91 64.57
N GLU A 793 26.12 -70.06 65.90
CA GLU A 793 27.01 -69.62 66.99
C GLU A 793 26.78 -68.18 67.52
N GLY A 794 26.25 -67.91 68.72
CA GLY A 794 25.78 -68.75 69.83
C GLY A 794 25.69 -67.93 71.13
N SER A 795 24.49 -67.81 71.71
CA SER A 795 24.06 -67.54 73.12
C SER A 795 22.80 -66.67 73.18
#